data_AF-A0A947MP87-F1
#
_entry.id   AF-A0A947MP87-F1
#
_cell.length_a   1.000
_cell.length_b   1.000
_cell.length_c   1.000
_cell.angle_alpha   90.00
_cell.angle_beta   90.00
_cell.angle_gamma   90.00
#
_symmetry.space_group_name_H-M   'P 1'
#
loop_
_entity.id
_entity.type
_entity.pdbx_description
1 polymer ?
#
loop_
_entity_poly.entity_id
_entity_poly.type
_entity_poly.pdbx_seq_one_letter_code
_entity_poly.pdbx_strand_id
1 'polypeptide(L)'
;MVYIAGEKTLRYRLNRAMGARDVDRIIDGIDRSLAALLDQAGLSPTGDFDDTHLAALSAQKAPKWIAPPRHAPRALPTVDALLDTGSRDLADKILRRLGQLETSDRAACLAELGLPGDARGASAIPALRKADPAAFEARTGIPLQRVAADLLGSRVRVIAPTEVDAYLRAITDLEHISYEPARRDRTAYLKLVAESKDAVVVLAEDPQGMVGMSFAGPLELFWGTDGPRQDPNLGRGNTLYSADITVSPDARGRGIGWRLRLAQLTEAVRMRRDGKPRYDYISGRNRVGSADAMWAINREFRAYTVAIYHDQYGELGGRARYYRMPLRRHDRRGAPVSPRSRVTGLSHGIAQPTGVSHPLLEHALATGVFDEPALTKLTLSNFITRPMARWAEAWRTLLPKGMTHLYTTSALDELTDKTVRVLKHNRRAGQLAVGLTGGYFGHTTAACRSLTDFSTFPGPGGRPLDADAEGFFGWPRVPHPADGDVSRTVAALDALVQKHGADTLIGVFVEAVQARTGAVLSPDYWQALCEFRDRTGVPLVLSEHTTALGRSGKGFFWADEQAGAADVVHLWAGGQHGHLFMGDRTFEKKPLAFISTWDGDELSATRLLWQIAAVREHAARGDLAARIAQVDAAMDRLGLDARGQGLYRVVHLAPARLDLLEKRLALADLHIERLLPDRFVFAPPLTIDGRDLDRFFQTLQDVLKQREPG
;
A
#
# COMPACT_ATOMS: atom_id res chain seq x y z
N MET A 1 -12.21 10.94 9.45
CA MET A 1 -11.44 11.72 8.45
C MET A 1 -12.42 12.68 7.79
N VAL A 2 -12.06 13.96 7.71
CA VAL A 2 -12.87 15.02 7.09
C VAL A 2 -12.12 15.53 5.87
N TYR A 3 -12.80 15.70 4.75
CA TYR A 3 -12.22 16.34 3.57
C TYR A 3 -13.24 17.29 2.93
N ILE A 4 -12.70 18.33 2.30
CA ILE A 4 -13.46 19.35 1.59
C ILE A 4 -13.76 18.81 0.19
N ALA A 5 -15.03 18.87 -0.23
CA ALA A 5 -15.49 18.43 -1.56
C ALA A 5 -16.16 19.61 -2.28
N GLY A 6 -15.42 20.30 -3.13
CA GLY A 6 -15.86 21.58 -3.72
C GLY A 6 -15.81 22.71 -2.69
N GLU A 7 -16.44 23.85 -2.99
CA GLU A 7 -16.31 25.06 -2.17
C GLU A 7 -17.22 25.08 -0.94
N LYS A 8 -18.31 24.30 -0.95
CA LYS A 8 -19.39 24.38 0.06
C LYS A 8 -19.71 23.05 0.77
N THR A 9 -18.93 22.00 0.54
CA THR A 9 -19.24 20.67 1.10
C THR A 9 -18.10 20.14 1.96
N LEU A 10 -18.43 19.74 3.19
CA LEU A 10 -17.57 18.94 4.06
C LEU A 10 -18.09 17.52 4.09
N ARG A 11 -17.23 16.55 3.76
CA ARG A 11 -17.58 15.12 3.81
C ARG A 11 -16.89 14.46 5.00
N TYR A 12 -17.71 13.82 5.83
CA TYR A 12 -17.25 13.00 6.96
C TYR A 12 -17.28 11.54 6.54
N ARG A 13 -16.12 10.87 6.59
CA ARG A 13 -16.07 9.41 6.43
C ARG A 13 -16.04 8.76 7.80
N LEU A 14 -17.17 8.19 8.19
CA LEU A 14 -17.35 7.41 9.41
C LEU A 14 -16.86 5.97 9.17
N ASN A 15 -16.20 5.38 10.16
CA ASN A 15 -15.77 3.99 10.12
C ASN A 15 -16.65 3.15 11.06
N ARG A 16 -16.91 1.88 10.73
CA ARG A 16 -17.62 0.90 11.57
C ARG A 16 -16.98 0.64 12.94
N ALA A 17 -15.75 1.11 13.17
CA ALA A 17 -15.07 1.07 14.47
C ALA A 17 -15.41 2.25 15.39
N MET A 18 -16.06 3.31 14.88
CA MET A 18 -16.43 4.49 15.67
C MET A 18 -17.66 4.18 16.51
N GLY A 19 -17.57 4.40 17.82
CA GLY A 19 -18.70 4.23 18.74
C GLY A 19 -19.53 5.51 18.84
N ALA A 20 -20.64 5.45 19.60
CA ALA A 20 -21.50 6.62 19.86
C ALA A 20 -20.68 7.84 20.31
N ARG A 21 -19.72 7.64 21.23
CA ARG A 21 -18.83 8.71 21.71
C ARG A 21 -17.99 9.39 20.62
N ASP A 22 -17.58 8.66 19.59
CA ASP A 22 -16.78 9.23 18.50
C ASP A 22 -17.65 10.03 17.53
N VAL A 23 -18.92 9.63 17.38
CA VAL A 23 -19.93 10.36 16.63
C VAL A 23 -20.32 11.63 17.40
N ASP A 24 -20.61 11.52 18.69
CA ASP A 24 -20.92 12.68 19.56
C ASP A 24 -19.80 13.72 19.49
N ARG A 25 -18.53 13.29 19.53
CA ARG A 25 -17.37 14.20 19.37
C ARG A 25 -17.32 14.90 18.02
N ILE A 26 -17.76 14.25 16.95
CA ILE A 26 -17.83 14.88 15.63
C ILE A 26 -18.93 15.93 15.62
N ILE A 27 -20.12 15.59 16.13
CA ILE A 27 -21.26 16.51 16.21
C ILE A 27 -20.92 17.70 17.11
N ASP A 28 -20.38 17.47 18.31
CA ASP A 28 -19.88 18.54 19.20
C ASP A 28 -18.85 19.44 18.51
N GLY A 29 -18.01 18.87 17.64
CA GLY A 29 -17.05 19.61 16.84
C GLY A 29 -17.73 20.50 15.80
N ILE A 30 -18.72 19.97 15.10
CA ILE A 30 -19.53 20.68 14.10
C ILE A 30 -20.30 21.81 14.77
N ASP A 31 -20.98 21.54 15.89
CA ASP A 31 -21.79 22.52 16.61
C ASP A 31 -20.94 23.68 17.11
N ARG A 32 -19.76 23.41 17.68
CA ARG A 32 -18.81 24.47 18.08
C ARG A 32 -18.32 25.29 16.89
N SER A 33 -18.04 24.65 15.75
CA SER A 33 -17.61 25.35 14.54
C SER A 33 -18.73 26.22 13.96
N LEU A 34 -19.97 25.72 13.95
CA LEU A 34 -21.14 26.48 13.50
C LEU A 34 -21.44 27.65 14.45
N ALA A 35 -21.41 27.41 15.76
CA ALA A 35 -21.60 28.47 16.76
C ALA A 35 -20.56 29.58 16.62
N ALA A 36 -19.28 29.24 16.41
CA ALA A 36 -18.23 30.22 16.18
C ALA A 36 -18.42 31.02 14.87
N LEU A 37 -18.91 30.37 13.81
CA LEU A 37 -19.20 31.03 12.54
C LEU A 37 -20.42 31.97 12.64
N LEU A 38 -21.47 31.55 13.36
CA LEU A 38 -22.65 32.36 13.62
C LEU A 38 -22.31 33.58 14.48
N ASP A 39 -21.54 33.40 15.55
CA ASP A 39 -21.03 34.47 16.41
C ASP A 39 -20.19 35.48 15.60
N GLN A 40 -19.28 34.99 14.75
CA GLN A 40 -18.50 35.85 13.85
C GLN A 40 -19.37 36.62 12.84
N ALA A 41 -20.50 36.05 12.43
CA ALA A 41 -21.48 36.70 11.56
C ALA A 41 -22.45 37.62 12.32
N GLY A 42 -22.36 37.71 13.65
CA GLY A 42 -23.28 38.49 14.49
C GLY A 42 -24.69 37.89 14.58
N LEU A 43 -24.82 36.58 14.36
CA LEU A 43 -26.10 35.87 14.31
C LEU A 43 -26.31 34.99 15.55
N SER A 44 -27.55 34.92 16.02
CA SER A 44 -27.90 34.05 17.14
C SER A 44 -27.98 32.58 16.67
N PRO A 45 -27.48 31.62 17.45
CA PRO A 45 -27.69 30.19 17.19
C PRO A 45 -29.13 29.72 17.45
N THR A 46 -30.02 30.58 17.98
CA THR A 46 -31.41 30.23 18.27
C THR A 46 -32.36 30.77 17.21
N GLY A 47 -32.84 29.89 16.32
CA GLY A 47 -33.81 30.21 15.26
C GLY A 47 -33.74 29.21 14.11
N ASP A 48 -34.72 29.26 13.20
CA ASP A 48 -34.67 28.48 11.96
C ASP A 48 -33.58 29.03 11.03
N PHE A 49 -32.78 28.12 10.48
CA PHE A 49 -31.68 28.46 9.59
C PHE A 49 -32.22 28.81 8.20
N ASP A 50 -32.20 30.09 7.83
CA ASP A 50 -32.75 30.59 6.57
C ASP A 50 -31.67 31.11 5.59
N ASP A 51 -32.10 31.57 4.41
CA ASP A 51 -31.21 32.09 3.36
C ASP A 51 -30.42 33.35 3.81
N THR A 52 -30.91 34.09 4.80
CA THR A 52 -30.25 35.27 5.38
C THR A 52 -29.02 34.84 6.20
N HIS A 53 -29.16 33.75 6.98
CA HIS A 53 -28.04 33.14 7.69
C HIS A 53 -26.98 32.61 6.72
N LEU A 54 -27.42 31.96 5.65
CA LEU A 54 -26.51 31.40 4.63
C LEU A 54 -25.69 32.49 3.92
N ALA A 55 -26.31 33.63 3.59
CA ALA A 55 -25.66 34.77 2.96
C ALA A 55 -24.62 35.42 3.89
N ALA A 56 -24.97 35.65 5.16
CA ALA A 56 -24.08 36.24 6.15
C ALA A 56 -22.86 35.34 6.45
N LEU A 57 -23.08 34.02 6.56
CA LEU A 57 -22.01 33.04 6.76
C LEU A 57 -21.07 32.91 5.56
N SER A 58 -21.61 33.02 4.34
CA SER A 58 -20.81 32.96 3.10
C SER A 58 -19.83 34.13 2.95
N ALA A 59 -20.05 35.24 3.67
CA ALA A 59 -19.17 36.40 3.69
C ALA A 59 -18.03 36.29 4.73
N GLN A 60 -18.06 35.30 5.62
CA GLN A 60 -17.09 35.15 6.70
C GLN A 60 -15.84 34.38 6.27
N LYS A 61 -14.67 34.81 6.77
CA LYS A 61 -13.43 34.03 6.66
C LYS A 61 -13.45 32.87 7.64
N ALA A 62 -12.89 31.73 7.23
CA ALA A 62 -12.79 30.56 8.09
C ALA A 62 -12.08 30.89 9.42
N PRO A 63 -12.63 30.47 10.58
CA PRO A 63 -12.04 30.75 11.86
C PRO A 63 -10.66 30.09 12.00
N LYS A 64 -9.75 30.77 12.68
CA LYS A 64 -8.40 30.27 12.94
C LYS A 64 -8.50 29.00 13.79
N TRP A 65 -7.85 27.91 13.36
CA TRP A 65 -7.86 26.65 14.11
C TRP A 65 -7.31 26.87 15.53
N ILE A 66 -8.13 26.55 16.53
CA ILE A 66 -7.74 26.50 17.94
C ILE A 66 -7.56 25.04 18.30
N ALA A 67 -6.34 24.66 18.71
CA ALA A 67 -6.10 23.31 19.20
C ALA A 67 -7.08 23.01 20.34
N PRO A 68 -7.83 21.89 20.31
CA PRO A 68 -8.64 21.52 21.45
C PRO A 68 -7.72 21.38 22.67
N PRO A 69 -8.16 21.80 23.87
CA PRO A 69 -7.39 21.53 25.07
C PRO A 69 -7.11 20.02 25.11
N ARG A 70 -5.83 19.66 25.24
CA ARG A 70 -5.45 18.25 25.45
C ARG A 70 -6.33 17.76 26.59
N HIS A 71 -7.17 16.76 26.34
CA HIS A 71 -7.96 16.16 27.41
C HIS A 71 -7.01 15.84 28.54
N ALA A 72 -7.15 16.53 29.68
CA ALA A 72 -6.41 16.23 30.87
C ALA A 72 -6.62 14.72 31.14
N PRO A 73 -5.57 13.95 31.43
CA PRO A 73 -5.74 12.56 31.79
C PRO A 73 -6.78 12.50 32.91
N ARG A 74 -7.86 11.75 32.68
CA ARG A 74 -8.98 11.63 33.62
C ARG A 74 -8.41 11.33 35.01
N ALA A 75 -8.60 12.24 35.97
CA ALA A 75 -8.01 12.18 37.30
C ALA A 75 -8.32 10.83 37.97
N LEU A 76 -7.36 10.30 38.73
CA LEU A 76 -7.60 9.11 39.53
C LEU A 76 -8.56 9.46 40.68
N PRO A 77 -9.46 8.55 41.09
CA PRO A 77 -10.27 8.73 42.29
C PRO A 77 -9.39 8.94 43.53
N THR A 78 -9.90 9.60 44.56
CA THR A 78 -9.17 9.74 45.83
C THR A 78 -8.93 8.38 46.49
N VAL A 79 -7.92 8.30 47.36
CA VAL A 79 -7.64 7.07 48.13
C VAL A 79 -8.86 6.73 48.99
N ASP A 80 -9.52 7.70 49.62
CA ASP A 80 -10.74 7.46 50.41
C ASP A 80 -11.87 6.84 49.60
N ALA A 81 -12.08 7.28 48.36
CA ALA A 81 -13.06 6.66 47.46
C ALA A 81 -12.72 5.20 47.11
N LEU A 82 -11.45 4.81 47.19
CA LEU A 82 -11.00 3.42 47.06
C LEU A 82 -11.08 2.64 48.38
N LEU A 83 -11.27 3.29 49.53
CA LEU A 83 -11.35 2.64 50.83
C LEU A 83 -12.80 2.40 51.30
N ASP A 84 -13.79 3.12 50.76
CA ASP A 84 -15.21 2.95 51.11
C ASP A 84 -15.83 1.65 50.55
N THR A 85 -16.76 1.05 51.31
CA THR A 85 -17.39 -0.24 50.99
C THR A 85 -18.17 -0.18 49.67
N GLY A 86 -17.56 -0.73 48.62
CA GLY A 86 -17.97 -0.61 47.20
C GLY A 86 -16.77 -0.47 46.24
N SER A 87 -15.57 -0.23 46.79
CA SER A 87 -14.35 0.13 46.07
C SER A 87 -13.68 -0.91 45.17
N ARG A 88 -14.06 -2.19 45.24
CA ARG A 88 -13.39 -3.24 44.44
C ARG A 88 -13.60 -3.05 42.94
N ASP A 89 -14.80 -2.65 42.55
CA ASP A 89 -15.14 -2.32 41.17
C ASP A 89 -14.30 -1.13 40.68
N LEU A 90 -14.10 -0.12 41.53
CA LEU A 90 -13.28 1.04 41.22
C LEU A 90 -11.79 0.68 41.09
N ALA A 91 -11.27 -0.15 42.01
CA ALA A 91 -9.91 -0.67 41.97
C ALA A 91 -9.67 -1.50 40.70
N ASP A 92 -10.56 -2.42 40.35
CA ASP A 92 -10.46 -3.24 39.14
C ASP A 92 -10.55 -2.41 37.85
N LYS A 93 -11.37 -1.34 37.84
CA LYS A 93 -11.43 -0.38 36.73
C LYS A 93 -10.12 0.41 36.58
N ILE A 94 -9.48 0.79 37.68
CA ILE A 94 -8.14 1.40 37.66
C ILE A 94 -7.11 0.41 37.12
N LEU A 95 -7.12 -0.84 37.60
CA LEU A 95 -6.21 -1.89 37.13
C LEU A 95 -6.43 -2.26 35.66
N ARG A 96 -7.66 -2.21 35.15
CA ARG A 96 -7.94 -2.34 33.71
C ARG A 96 -7.25 -1.23 32.91
N ARG A 97 -7.20 -0.01 33.44
CA ARG A 97 -6.64 1.17 32.76
C ARG A 97 -5.12 1.25 32.86
N LEU A 98 -4.56 1.01 34.05
CA LEU A 98 -3.16 1.27 34.37
C LEU A 98 -2.30 0.00 34.49
N GLY A 99 -2.93 -1.18 34.47
CA GLY A 99 -2.26 -2.44 34.76
C GLY A 99 -1.97 -2.63 36.25
N GLN A 100 -1.60 -3.86 36.59
CA GLN A 100 -1.07 -4.21 37.92
C GLN A 100 0.34 -3.65 38.09
N LEU A 101 0.78 -3.51 39.34
CA LEU A 101 2.16 -3.17 39.62
C LEU A 101 3.08 -4.34 39.29
N GLU A 102 4.25 -4.04 38.74
CA GLU A 102 5.33 -5.00 38.59
C GLU A 102 5.84 -5.44 39.97
N THR A 103 6.43 -6.63 40.06
CA THR A 103 6.84 -7.22 41.35
C THR A 103 7.80 -6.31 42.13
N SER A 104 8.74 -5.65 41.46
CA SER A 104 9.70 -4.71 42.06
C SER A 104 9.02 -3.45 42.60
N ASP A 105 8.15 -2.86 41.79
CA ASP A 105 7.42 -1.64 42.12
C ASP A 105 6.48 -1.87 43.31
N ARG A 106 5.81 -3.02 43.29
CA ARG A 106 4.95 -3.44 44.40
C ARG A 106 5.75 -3.65 45.68
N ALA A 107 6.91 -4.32 45.61
CA ALA A 107 7.75 -4.54 46.79
C ALA A 107 8.25 -3.21 47.39
N ALA A 108 8.68 -2.27 46.56
CA ALA A 108 9.09 -0.93 46.99
C ALA A 108 7.93 -0.16 47.64
N CYS A 109 6.74 -0.19 47.03
CA CYS A 109 5.55 0.46 47.59
C CYS A 109 5.12 -0.16 48.94
N LEU A 110 5.21 -1.48 49.09
CA LEU A 110 4.88 -2.16 50.35
C LEU A 110 5.88 -1.83 51.46
N ALA A 111 7.17 -1.79 51.14
CA ALA A 111 8.21 -1.39 52.09
C ALA A 111 7.99 0.05 52.59
N GLU A 112 7.66 0.97 51.68
CA GLU A 112 7.33 2.36 52.02
C GLU A 112 6.07 2.48 52.88
N LEU A 113 5.07 1.62 52.68
CA LEU A 113 3.86 1.56 53.51
C LEU A 113 4.04 0.78 54.83
N GLY A 114 5.22 0.18 55.07
CA GLY A 114 5.46 -0.69 56.22
C GLY A 114 4.62 -1.96 56.22
N LEU A 115 4.22 -2.45 55.04
CA LEU A 115 3.37 -3.63 54.87
C LEU A 115 4.21 -4.87 54.51
N PRO A 116 3.81 -6.08 54.93
CA PRO A 116 4.48 -7.31 54.51
C PRO A 116 4.34 -7.54 53.00
N GLY A 117 5.27 -8.30 52.41
CA GLY A 117 5.37 -8.51 50.97
C GLY A 117 4.13 -9.15 50.32
N ASP A 118 3.30 -9.82 51.11
CA ASP A 118 2.05 -10.49 50.70
C ASP A 118 0.78 -9.69 51.04
N ALA A 119 0.90 -8.49 51.61
CA ALA A 119 -0.24 -7.67 52.03
C ALA A 119 -1.26 -7.41 50.89
N ARG A 120 -2.54 -7.63 51.19
CA ARG A 120 -3.67 -7.49 50.26
C ARG A 120 -4.98 -7.25 51.03
N GLY A 121 -5.96 -6.65 50.36
CA GLY A 121 -7.31 -6.50 50.88
C GLY A 121 -7.35 -5.72 52.19
N ALA A 122 -8.12 -6.20 53.16
CA ALA A 122 -8.39 -5.48 54.40
C ALA A 122 -7.14 -5.18 55.24
N SER A 123 -6.09 -6.02 55.18
CA SER A 123 -4.87 -5.81 55.96
C SER A 123 -4.05 -4.59 55.51
N ALA A 124 -4.23 -4.13 54.27
CA ALA A 124 -3.55 -2.95 53.74
C ALA A 124 -4.27 -1.63 54.04
N ILE A 125 -5.56 -1.66 54.38
CA ILE A 125 -6.41 -0.47 54.55
C ILE A 125 -5.87 0.50 55.61
N PRO A 126 -5.43 0.07 56.81
CA PRO A 126 -4.93 0.99 57.83
C PRO A 126 -3.69 1.78 57.37
N ALA A 127 -2.76 1.12 56.67
CA ALA A 127 -1.56 1.76 56.13
C ALA A 127 -1.90 2.74 55.00
N LEU A 128 -2.80 2.34 54.09
CA LEU A 128 -3.26 3.21 52.99
C LEU A 128 -3.97 4.47 53.48
N ARG A 129 -4.78 4.37 54.55
CA ARG A 129 -5.50 5.51 55.14
C ARG A 129 -4.57 6.50 55.85
N LYS A 130 -3.44 6.02 56.40
CA LYS A 130 -2.47 6.85 57.12
C LYS A 130 -1.48 7.55 56.19
N ALA A 131 -1.26 7.03 54.99
CA ALA A 131 -0.26 7.54 54.06
C ALA A 131 -0.74 8.85 53.38
N ASP A 132 0.15 9.85 53.32
CA ASP A 132 -0.08 11.06 52.54
C ASP A 132 0.16 10.78 51.04
N PRO A 133 -0.84 10.96 50.15
CA PRO A 133 -0.70 10.60 48.74
C PRO A 133 0.44 11.33 48.01
N ALA A 134 0.63 12.63 48.29
CA ALA A 134 1.62 13.44 47.58
C ALA A 134 3.05 13.08 48.02
N ALA A 135 3.27 12.91 49.31
CA ALA A 135 4.56 12.52 49.87
C ALA A 135 4.93 11.08 49.49
N PHE A 136 3.96 10.17 49.42
CA PHE A 136 4.17 8.79 48.96
C PHE A 136 4.59 8.76 47.48
N GLU A 137 3.88 9.48 46.61
CA GLU A 137 4.21 9.54 45.18
C GLU A 137 5.57 10.19 44.94
N ALA A 138 5.93 11.23 45.70
CA ALA A 138 7.24 11.86 45.62
C ALA A 138 8.41 10.89 45.94
N ARG A 139 8.19 9.91 46.83
CA ARG A 139 9.22 8.94 47.23
C ARG A 139 9.28 7.71 46.33
N THR A 140 8.13 7.22 45.86
CA THR A 140 8.04 5.97 45.09
C THR A 140 7.95 6.19 43.58
N GLY A 141 7.62 7.40 43.14
CA GLY A 141 7.29 7.71 41.74
C GLY A 141 5.95 7.10 41.28
N ILE A 142 5.16 6.53 42.19
CA ILE A 142 3.91 5.82 41.90
C ILE A 142 2.77 6.44 42.71
N PRO A 143 1.65 6.83 42.07
CA PRO A 143 0.50 7.36 42.79
C PRO A 143 -0.05 6.38 43.82
N LEU A 144 -0.30 6.84 45.05
CA LEU A 144 -0.84 6.01 46.14
C LEU A 144 -2.17 5.33 45.75
N GLN A 145 -2.99 5.99 44.92
CA GLN A 145 -4.23 5.46 44.35
C GLN A 145 -3.99 4.21 43.50
N ARG A 146 -2.88 4.15 42.76
CA ARG A 146 -2.51 2.99 41.94
C ARG A 146 -2.09 1.83 42.83
N VAL A 147 -1.37 2.10 43.91
CA VAL A 147 -1.01 1.09 44.92
C VAL A 147 -2.25 0.58 45.64
N ALA A 148 -3.14 1.47 46.08
CA ALA A 148 -4.41 1.10 46.69
C ALA A 148 -5.25 0.22 45.76
N ALA A 149 -5.35 0.57 44.48
CA ALA A 149 -6.04 -0.23 43.48
C ALA A 149 -5.39 -1.62 43.30
N ASP A 150 -4.07 -1.72 43.29
CA ASP A 150 -3.36 -3.00 43.21
C ASP A 150 -3.66 -3.87 44.46
N LEU A 151 -3.59 -3.30 45.67
CA LEU A 151 -3.79 -4.03 46.93
C LEU A 151 -5.23 -4.47 47.17
N LEU A 152 -6.22 -3.69 46.72
CA LEU A 152 -7.65 -3.90 46.97
C LEU A 152 -8.39 -4.55 45.80
N GLY A 153 -7.88 -4.40 44.59
CA GLY A 153 -8.44 -4.98 43.38
C GLY A 153 -8.10 -6.46 43.22
N SER A 154 -8.70 -7.08 42.20
CA SER A 154 -8.45 -8.48 41.88
C SER A 154 -7.07 -8.63 41.29
N ARG A 155 -6.34 -9.66 41.71
CA ARG A 155 -5.08 -10.10 41.13
C ARG A 155 -5.33 -11.02 39.95
N VAL A 156 -4.75 -10.72 38.80
CA VAL A 156 -4.75 -11.56 37.60
C VAL A 156 -3.35 -12.09 37.37
N ARG A 157 -3.18 -13.41 37.32
CA ARG A 157 -1.87 -14.04 37.14
C ARG A 157 -1.95 -15.29 36.27
N VAL A 158 -0.89 -15.54 35.51
CA VAL A 158 -0.66 -16.84 34.87
C VAL A 158 -0.24 -17.83 35.95
N ILE A 159 -0.77 -19.06 35.91
CA ILE A 159 -0.44 -20.11 36.87
C ILE A 159 0.24 -21.29 36.19
N ALA A 160 1.08 -22.01 36.92
CA ALA A 160 1.70 -23.23 36.41
C ALA A 160 0.68 -24.38 36.34
N PRO A 161 0.82 -25.34 35.41
CA PRO A 161 -0.04 -26.52 35.35
C PRO A 161 -0.13 -27.30 36.67
N THR A 162 0.97 -27.35 37.43
CA THR A 162 1.04 -28.01 38.74
C THR A 162 0.21 -27.32 39.82
N GLU A 163 -0.11 -26.03 39.66
CA GLU A 163 -0.95 -25.30 40.61
C GLU A 163 -2.44 -25.57 40.38
N VAL A 164 -2.86 -26.04 39.19
CA VAL A 164 -4.27 -26.17 38.81
C VAL A 164 -5.03 -27.14 39.71
N ASP A 165 -4.37 -28.20 40.18
CA ASP A 165 -4.95 -29.20 41.09
C ASP A 165 -5.49 -28.58 42.38
N ALA A 166 -4.84 -27.53 42.89
CA ALA A 166 -5.29 -26.81 44.09
C ALA A 166 -6.57 -25.99 43.85
N TYR A 167 -6.91 -25.68 42.59
CA TYR A 167 -8.06 -24.85 42.22
C TYR A 167 -9.22 -25.62 41.59
N LEU A 168 -9.13 -26.95 41.41
CA LEU A 168 -10.15 -27.74 40.71
C LEU A 168 -11.57 -27.56 41.27
N ARG A 169 -11.69 -27.49 42.61
CA ARG A 169 -12.98 -27.26 43.27
C ARG A 169 -13.53 -25.87 42.93
N ALA A 170 -12.70 -24.83 43.08
CA ALA A 170 -13.09 -23.45 42.77
C ALA A 170 -13.43 -23.27 41.28
N ILE A 171 -12.72 -23.95 40.37
CA ILE A 171 -12.98 -23.95 38.93
C ILE A 171 -14.36 -24.54 38.64
N THR A 172 -14.66 -25.69 39.25
CA THR A 172 -15.96 -26.36 39.10
C THR A 172 -17.10 -25.51 39.62
N ASP A 173 -16.92 -24.90 40.79
CA ASP A 173 -17.92 -24.02 41.41
C ASP A 173 -18.17 -22.76 40.55
N LEU A 174 -17.10 -22.17 40.00
CA LEU A 174 -17.19 -20.99 39.13
C LEU A 174 -17.95 -21.29 37.84
N GLU A 175 -17.69 -22.43 37.20
CA GLU A 175 -18.42 -22.91 36.01
C GLU A 175 -19.92 -23.08 36.31
N HIS A 176 -20.24 -23.71 37.43
CA HIS A 176 -21.61 -23.99 37.83
C HIS A 176 -22.44 -22.72 38.06
N ILE A 177 -21.83 -21.70 38.66
CA ILE A 177 -22.48 -20.42 38.96
C ILE A 177 -22.54 -19.52 37.71
N SER A 178 -21.62 -19.68 36.76
CA SER A 178 -21.49 -18.77 35.61
C SER A 178 -22.25 -19.20 34.36
N TYR A 179 -22.47 -20.50 34.15
CA TYR A 179 -23.06 -21.06 32.93
C TYR A 179 -24.20 -22.06 33.17
N GLU A 180 -25.12 -22.08 32.20
CA GLU A 180 -26.11 -23.15 32.04
C GLU A 180 -25.45 -24.51 31.72
N PRO A 181 -26.06 -25.66 32.07
CA PRO A 181 -25.45 -26.99 31.89
C PRO A 181 -24.87 -27.28 30.51
N ALA A 182 -25.49 -26.75 29.44
CA ALA A 182 -25.06 -26.93 28.06
C ALA A 182 -23.77 -26.20 27.68
N ARG A 183 -23.27 -25.28 28.52
CA ARG A 183 -22.05 -24.48 28.27
C ARG A 183 -20.95 -24.72 29.29
N ARG A 184 -21.19 -25.58 30.28
CA ARG A 184 -20.19 -25.91 31.30
C ARG A 184 -19.13 -26.79 30.67
N ASP A 185 -17.88 -26.39 30.83
CA ASP A 185 -16.78 -27.27 30.54
C ASP A 185 -16.60 -28.28 31.68
N ARG A 186 -16.28 -29.53 31.32
CA ARG A 186 -16.02 -30.56 32.33
C ARG A 186 -14.67 -30.26 33.00
N THR A 187 -14.58 -30.40 34.32
CA THR A 187 -13.34 -30.21 35.07
C THR A 187 -12.18 -31.05 34.52
N ALA A 188 -12.46 -32.29 34.10
CA ALA A 188 -11.47 -33.17 33.44
C ALA A 188 -10.95 -32.61 32.11
N TYR A 189 -11.80 -31.90 31.34
CA TYR A 189 -11.40 -31.26 30.10
C TYR A 189 -10.52 -30.03 30.35
N LEU A 190 -10.88 -29.16 31.30
CA LEU A 190 -10.06 -28.00 31.66
C LEU A 190 -8.69 -28.43 32.23
N LYS A 191 -8.66 -29.52 33.01
CA LYS A 191 -7.42 -30.13 33.48
C LYS A 191 -6.54 -30.61 32.32
N LEU A 192 -7.11 -31.31 31.34
CA LEU A 192 -6.39 -31.74 30.13
C LEU A 192 -5.80 -30.54 29.35
N VAL A 193 -6.55 -29.44 29.24
CA VAL A 193 -6.04 -28.22 28.60
C VAL A 193 -4.87 -27.63 29.40
N ALA A 194 -4.99 -27.55 30.72
CA ALA A 194 -3.92 -27.04 31.59
C ALA A 194 -2.64 -27.87 31.54
N GLU A 195 -2.75 -29.19 31.50
CA GLU A 195 -1.61 -30.11 31.46
C GLU A 195 -0.90 -30.13 30.10
N SER A 196 -1.52 -29.55 29.07
CA SER A 196 -0.94 -29.53 27.74
C SER A 196 0.27 -28.60 27.65
N LYS A 197 1.30 -29.06 26.92
CA LYS A 197 2.49 -28.26 26.66
C LYS A 197 2.12 -26.99 25.91
N ASP A 198 2.68 -25.86 26.34
CA ASP A 198 2.45 -24.52 25.79
C ASP A 198 1.00 -24.00 25.98
N ALA A 199 0.29 -24.51 26.99
CA ALA A 199 -0.96 -23.94 27.48
C ALA A 199 -0.75 -22.61 28.20
N VAL A 200 -1.81 -21.81 28.27
CA VAL A 200 -1.87 -20.57 29.05
C VAL A 200 -3.10 -20.65 29.95
N VAL A 201 -2.87 -20.73 31.25
CA VAL A 201 -3.91 -20.72 32.28
C VAL A 201 -3.75 -19.46 33.11
N VAL A 202 -4.81 -18.66 33.19
CA VAL A 202 -4.83 -17.40 33.94
C VAL A 202 -5.96 -17.43 34.95
N LEU A 203 -5.66 -17.09 36.20
CA LEU A 203 -6.66 -16.91 37.25
C LEU A 203 -6.81 -15.44 37.61
N ALA A 204 -8.03 -15.07 38.00
CA ALA A 204 -8.34 -13.82 38.66
C ALA A 204 -8.85 -14.13 40.08
N GLU A 205 -8.16 -13.59 41.08
CA GLU A 205 -8.42 -13.81 42.49
C GLU A 205 -8.62 -12.47 43.18
N ASP A 206 -9.66 -12.36 44.00
CA ASP A 206 -9.79 -11.27 44.95
C ASP A 206 -9.59 -11.81 46.38
N PRO A 207 -9.59 -10.95 47.43
CA PRO A 207 -9.38 -11.43 48.80
C PRO A 207 -10.40 -12.46 49.32
N GLN A 208 -11.54 -12.65 48.63
CA GLN A 208 -12.57 -13.64 48.98
C GLN A 208 -12.40 -14.95 48.19
N GLY A 209 -11.54 -14.98 47.18
CA GLY A 209 -11.21 -16.18 46.41
C GLY A 209 -11.20 -15.93 44.91
N MET A 210 -11.34 -17.02 44.14
CA MET A 210 -11.29 -16.97 42.69
C MET A 210 -12.58 -16.36 42.11
N VAL A 211 -12.40 -15.33 41.29
CA VAL A 211 -13.50 -14.58 40.65
C VAL A 211 -13.50 -14.67 39.12
N GLY A 212 -12.47 -15.27 38.55
CA GLY A 212 -12.41 -15.52 37.11
C GLY A 212 -11.27 -16.43 36.71
N MET A 213 -11.37 -16.99 35.51
CA MET A 213 -10.38 -17.88 34.94
C MET A 213 -10.34 -17.78 33.41
N SER A 214 -9.24 -18.23 32.83
CA SER A 214 -9.03 -18.28 31.38
C SER A 214 -8.12 -19.46 31.05
N PHE A 215 -8.62 -20.34 30.18
CA PHE A 215 -7.92 -21.53 29.72
C PHE A 215 -7.69 -21.44 28.22
N ALA A 216 -6.45 -21.66 27.81
CA ALA A 216 -6.10 -21.77 26.41
C ALA A 216 -5.00 -22.81 26.20
N GLY A 217 -5.10 -23.55 25.10
CA GLY A 217 -4.12 -24.55 24.71
C GLY A 217 -3.81 -24.49 23.21
N PRO A 218 -2.79 -25.20 22.74
CA PRO A 218 -2.54 -25.38 21.31
C PRO A 218 -3.82 -25.78 20.56
N LEU A 219 -4.07 -25.15 19.40
CA LEU A 219 -5.23 -25.43 18.56
C LEU A 219 -5.40 -26.93 18.27
N GLU A 220 -4.29 -27.64 18.16
CA GLU A 220 -4.22 -29.08 17.86
C GLU A 220 -4.98 -29.95 18.87
N LEU A 221 -5.19 -29.48 20.11
CA LEU A 221 -5.95 -30.22 21.12
C LEU A 221 -7.46 -30.23 20.86
N PHE A 222 -7.96 -29.30 20.04
CA PHE A 222 -9.39 -29.04 19.89
C PHE A 222 -9.94 -29.55 18.55
N TRP A 223 -9.21 -30.44 17.85
CA TRP A 223 -9.54 -30.94 16.51
C TRP A 223 -10.94 -31.57 16.39
N GLY A 224 -11.54 -32.04 17.50
CA GLY A 224 -12.89 -32.60 17.54
C GLY A 224 -14.03 -31.56 17.57
N THR A 225 -13.71 -30.26 17.64
CA THR A 225 -14.68 -29.17 17.84
C THR A 225 -14.89 -28.35 16.57
N ASP A 226 -16.13 -27.97 16.26
CA ASP A 226 -16.44 -27.03 15.17
C ASP A 226 -15.79 -25.66 15.38
N GLY A 227 -15.13 -25.14 14.34
CA GLY A 227 -14.20 -24.02 14.42
C GLY A 227 -12.77 -24.52 14.32
N PRO A 228 -12.17 -25.05 15.40
CA PRO A 228 -10.83 -25.62 15.37
C PRO A 228 -10.64 -26.71 14.31
N ARG A 229 -11.62 -27.61 14.13
CA ARG A 229 -11.55 -28.71 13.15
C ARG A 229 -11.36 -28.22 11.71
N GLN A 230 -11.96 -27.08 11.37
CA GLN A 230 -11.92 -26.49 10.02
C GLN A 230 -10.94 -25.32 9.92
N ASP A 231 -10.10 -25.11 10.94
CA ASP A 231 -9.17 -24.00 10.96
C ASP A 231 -7.99 -24.24 10.00
N PRO A 232 -7.70 -23.33 9.05
CA PRO A 232 -6.59 -23.50 8.09
C PRO A 232 -5.18 -23.49 8.72
N ASN A 233 -5.07 -23.13 10.00
CA ASN A 233 -3.84 -23.21 10.80
C ASN A 233 -3.73 -24.50 11.64
N LEU A 234 -4.73 -25.38 11.62
CA LEU A 234 -4.64 -26.66 12.33
C LEU A 234 -3.42 -27.45 11.82
N GLY A 235 -2.57 -27.91 12.75
CA GLY A 235 -1.34 -28.64 12.45
C GLY A 235 -0.11 -27.76 12.18
N ARG A 236 -0.27 -26.43 12.12
CA ARG A 236 0.87 -25.50 11.95
C ARG A 236 1.55 -25.14 13.26
N GLY A 237 0.94 -25.44 14.42
CA GLY A 237 1.49 -25.11 15.72
C GLY A 237 1.69 -23.60 15.92
N ASN A 238 0.85 -22.75 15.34
CA ASN A 238 0.99 -21.29 15.45
C ASN A 238 -0.27 -20.61 15.99
N THR A 239 -1.25 -21.37 16.47
CA THR A 239 -2.51 -20.83 16.99
C THR A 239 -2.76 -21.35 18.40
N LEU A 240 -2.97 -20.41 19.32
CA LEU A 240 -3.45 -20.71 20.67
C LEU A 240 -4.99 -20.64 20.65
N TYR A 241 -5.66 -21.72 21.02
CA TYR A 241 -7.11 -21.74 21.11
C TYR A 241 -7.56 -21.39 22.53
N SER A 242 -8.32 -20.30 22.66
CA SER A 242 -8.98 -19.87 23.89
C SER A 242 -10.18 -20.78 24.14
N ALA A 243 -9.97 -21.80 24.97
CA ALA A 243 -10.98 -22.78 25.34
C ALA A 243 -12.09 -22.12 26.16
N ASP A 244 -11.71 -21.38 27.20
CA ASP A 244 -12.67 -20.77 28.11
C ASP A 244 -12.15 -19.46 28.71
N ILE A 245 -13.06 -18.51 28.95
CA ILE A 245 -12.87 -17.34 29.80
C ILE A 245 -14.15 -17.12 30.59
N THR A 246 -14.06 -17.33 31.90
CA THR A 246 -15.21 -17.28 32.81
C THR A 246 -14.98 -16.24 33.90
N VAL A 247 -16.02 -15.47 34.21
CA VAL A 247 -16.01 -14.46 35.27
C VAL A 247 -17.27 -14.63 36.11
N SER A 248 -17.09 -14.66 37.43
CA SER A 248 -18.20 -14.82 38.37
C SER A 248 -19.23 -13.71 38.18
N PRO A 249 -20.54 -13.99 38.36
CA PRO A 249 -21.59 -12.98 38.21
C PRO A 249 -21.31 -11.69 38.98
N ASP A 250 -20.83 -11.79 40.22
CA ASP A 250 -20.53 -10.67 41.12
C ASP A 250 -19.28 -9.87 40.73
N ALA A 251 -18.46 -10.38 39.80
CA ALA A 251 -17.29 -9.71 39.25
C ALA A 251 -17.50 -9.18 37.82
N ARG A 252 -18.68 -9.39 37.23
CA ARG A 252 -19.02 -8.84 35.90
C ARG A 252 -19.09 -7.31 35.97
N GLY A 253 -18.71 -6.65 34.88
CA GLY A 253 -18.67 -5.17 34.81
C GLY A 253 -17.42 -4.52 35.42
N ARG A 254 -16.65 -5.23 36.27
CA ARG A 254 -15.42 -4.71 36.91
C ARG A 254 -14.20 -4.65 35.97
N GLY A 255 -14.30 -5.24 34.78
CA GLY A 255 -13.19 -5.30 33.81
C GLY A 255 -12.32 -6.56 33.89
N ILE A 256 -12.69 -7.54 34.71
CA ILE A 256 -11.93 -8.80 34.90
C ILE A 256 -11.78 -9.59 33.59
N GLY A 257 -12.85 -9.78 32.82
CA GLY A 257 -12.77 -10.51 31.54
C GLY A 257 -11.80 -9.88 30.53
N TRP A 258 -11.70 -8.54 30.53
CA TRP A 258 -10.73 -7.83 29.71
C TRP A 258 -9.29 -8.08 30.20
N ARG A 259 -9.07 -8.04 31.51
CA ARG A 259 -7.75 -8.28 32.12
C ARG A 259 -7.29 -9.73 31.95
N LEU A 260 -8.20 -10.70 32.07
CA LEU A 260 -7.94 -12.12 31.75
C LEU A 260 -7.54 -12.30 30.29
N ARG A 261 -8.27 -11.67 29.36
CA ARG A 261 -7.92 -11.70 27.93
C ARG A 261 -6.56 -11.05 27.66
N LEU A 262 -6.27 -9.90 28.27
CA LEU A 262 -4.98 -9.23 28.14
C LEU A 262 -3.82 -10.12 28.63
N ALA A 263 -3.99 -10.76 29.79
CA ALA A 263 -2.98 -11.67 30.34
C ALA A 263 -2.74 -12.87 29.41
N GLN A 264 -3.81 -13.49 28.90
CA GLN A 264 -3.71 -14.59 27.94
C GLN A 264 -2.99 -14.16 26.65
N LEU A 265 -3.33 -13.00 26.10
CA LEU A 265 -2.65 -12.43 24.92
C LEU A 265 -1.17 -12.15 25.20
N THR A 266 -0.87 -11.54 26.34
CA THR A 266 0.50 -11.17 26.73
C THR A 266 1.39 -12.41 26.80
N GLU A 267 0.89 -13.49 27.40
CA GLU A 267 1.63 -14.74 27.50
C GLU A 267 1.83 -15.38 26.12
N ALA A 268 0.78 -15.42 25.30
CA ALA A 268 0.86 -15.95 23.93
C ALA A 268 1.88 -15.19 23.05
N VAL A 269 2.00 -13.86 23.23
CA VAL A 269 2.98 -13.03 22.52
C VAL A 269 4.41 -13.33 22.98
N ARG A 270 4.62 -13.55 24.29
CA ARG A 270 5.94 -13.79 24.90
C ARG A 270 6.48 -15.18 24.58
N MET A 271 5.61 -16.17 24.44
CA MET A 271 6.00 -17.56 24.26
C MET A 271 6.89 -17.78 23.01
N ARG A 272 7.91 -18.63 23.17
CA ARG A 272 8.88 -18.98 22.12
C ARG A 272 8.98 -20.50 21.99
N ARG A 273 9.25 -20.96 20.77
CA ARG A 273 9.63 -22.34 20.45
C ARG A 273 10.78 -22.28 19.44
N ASP A 274 11.90 -22.93 19.75
CA ASP A 274 13.12 -22.93 18.93
C ASP A 274 13.63 -21.52 18.57
N GLY A 275 13.61 -20.62 19.55
CA GLY A 275 14.03 -19.21 19.37
C GLY A 275 13.05 -18.34 18.57
N LYS A 276 11.98 -18.92 18.01
CA LYS A 276 10.96 -18.21 17.23
C LYS A 276 9.68 -18.00 18.05
N PRO A 277 8.86 -16.99 17.73
CA PRO A 277 7.57 -16.81 18.38
C PRO A 277 6.65 -18.04 18.21
N ARG A 278 6.02 -18.50 19.31
CA ARG A 278 5.22 -19.74 19.31
C ARG A 278 3.85 -19.60 18.64
N TYR A 279 3.11 -18.53 18.93
CA TYR A 279 1.74 -18.34 18.45
C TYR A 279 1.58 -17.05 17.67
N ASP A 280 1.11 -17.11 16.43
CA ASP A 280 0.75 -15.96 15.58
C ASP A 280 -0.68 -15.48 15.81
N TYR A 281 -1.53 -16.38 16.30
CA TYR A 281 -2.96 -16.14 16.49
C TYR A 281 -3.45 -16.64 17.84
N ILE A 282 -4.46 -15.96 18.38
CA ILE A 282 -5.42 -16.57 19.30
C ILE A 282 -6.73 -16.77 18.56
N SER A 283 -7.28 -17.98 18.59
CA SER A 283 -8.62 -18.26 18.06
C SER A 283 -9.54 -18.72 19.19
N GLY A 284 -10.85 -18.62 19.01
CA GLY A 284 -11.80 -19.05 20.04
C GLY A 284 -13.24 -19.03 19.54
N ARG A 285 -14.17 -19.41 20.41
CA ARG A 285 -15.60 -19.50 20.11
C ARG A 285 -16.42 -18.67 21.08
N ASN A 286 -17.42 -17.94 20.57
CA ASN A 286 -18.42 -17.26 21.39
C ASN A 286 -19.83 -17.62 20.91
N ARG A 287 -20.72 -17.99 21.83
CA ARG A 287 -22.14 -18.20 21.55
C ARG A 287 -22.78 -16.88 21.12
N VAL A 288 -23.37 -16.84 19.92
CA VAL A 288 -24.01 -15.62 19.39
C VAL A 288 -25.25 -15.31 20.22
N GLY A 289 -25.38 -14.06 20.69
CA GLY A 289 -26.50 -13.60 21.52
C GLY A 289 -26.33 -13.81 23.03
N SER A 290 -25.44 -14.71 23.46
CA SER A 290 -25.21 -15.00 24.89
C SER A 290 -23.80 -14.63 25.38
N ALA A 291 -22.84 -14.43 24.47
CA ALA A 291 -21.46 -14.07 24.79
C ALA A 291 -21.03 -12.73 24.15
N ASP A 292 -21.97 -11.81 23.92
CA ASP A 292 -21.70 -10.55 23.21
C ASP A 292 -20.76 -9.61 23.98
N ALA A 293 -20.78 -9.64 25.31
CA ALA A 293 -19.82 -8.92 26.14
C ALA A 293 -18.38 -9.39 25.92
N MET A 294 -18.17 -10.72 25.87
CA MET A 294 -16.85 -11.28 25.56
C MET A 294 -16.44 -11.01 24.11
N TRP A 295 -17.40 -11.04 23.19
CA TRP A 295 -17.16 -10.66 21.80
C TRP A 295 -16.73 -9.19 21.66
N ALA A 296 -17.34 -8.27 22.41
CA ALA A 296 -16.92 -6.87 22.46
C ALA A 296 -15.47 -6.72 22.94
N ILE A 297 -15.10 -7.43 24.01
CA ILE A 297 -13.70 -7.46 24.50
C ILE A 297 -12.76 -8.00 23.42
N ASN A 298 -13.11 -9.11 22.77
CA ASN A 298 -12.28 -9.71 21.71
C ASN A 298 -12.06 -8.71 20.55
N ARG A 299 -13.08 -7.94 20.17
CA ARG A 299 -12.97 -6.91 19.13
C ARG A 299 -12.06 -5.74 19.53
N GLU A 300 -12.00 -5.36 20.81
CA GLU A 300 -11.01 -4.37 21.28
C GLU A 300 -9.58 -4.83 20.98
N PHE A 301 -9.33 -6.15 21.01
CA PHE A 301 -8.08 -6.80 20.63
C PHE A 301 -8.03 -7.24 19.15
N ARG A 302 -8.78 -6.55 18.28
CA ARG A 302 -8.80 -6.76 16.82
C ARG A 302 -9.27 -8.16 16.37
N ALA A 303 -10.08 -8.83 17.18
CA ALA A 303 -10.69 -10.07 16.74
C ALA A 303 -11.61 -9.84 15.53
N TYR A 304 -11.54 -10.74 14.55
CA TYR A 304 -12.49 -10.82 13.44
C TYR A 304 -13.15 -12.20 13.42
N THR A 305 -14.39 -12.25 12.88
CA THR A 305 -15.09 -13.52 12.70
C THR A 305 -14.48 -14.27 11.52
N VAL A 306 -14.10 -15.53 11.74
CA VAL A 306 -13.63 -16.45 10.70
C VAL A 306 -14.82 -17.21 10.10
N ALA A 307 -15.70 -17.74 10.95
CA ALA A 307 -16.89 -18.48 10.54
C ALA A 307 -17.99 -18.42 11.62
N ILE A 308 -19.23 -18.70 11.22
CA ILE A 308 -20.36 -18.93 12.13
C ILE A 308 -20.86 -20.35 11.89
N TYR A 309 -20.90 -21.15 12.95
CA TYR A 309 -21.41 -22.52 12.93
C TYR A 309 -22.82 -22.57 13.52
N HIS A 310 -23.67 -23.45 12.98
CA HIS A 310 -25.07 -23.63 13.34
C HIS A 310 -25.30 -24.95 14.11
N ASP A 311 -26.43 -25.06 14.80
CA ASP A 311 -26.82 -26.20 15.63
C ASP A 311 -25.77 -26.57 16.69
N GLN A 312 -25.26 -25.54 17.34
CA GLN A 312 -24.18 -25.61 18.31
C GLN A 312 -24.72 -25.62 19.75
N TYR A 313 -23.91 -26.12 20.69
CA TYR A 313 -24.25 -26.19 22.12
C TYR A 313 -25.46 -27.07 22.46
N GLY A 314 -25.77 -28.06 21.61
CA GLY A 314 -26.87 -29.01 21.85
C GLY A 314 -28.27 -28.43 21.60
N GLU A 315 -28.38 -27.25 20.96
CA GLU A 315 -29.63 -26.56 20.71
C GLU A 315 -29.85 -26.32 19.20
N LEU A 316 -31.05 -26.67 18.70
CA LEU A 316 -31.44 -26.40 17.31
C LEU A 316 -31.49 -24.88 17.07
N GLY A 317 -30.75 -24.40 16.07
CA GLY A 317 -30.60 -22.95 15.80
C GLY A 317 -29.57 -22.23 16.67
N GLY A 318 -28.92 -22.93 17.62
CA GLY A 318 -27.79 -22.39 18.39
C GLY A 318 -26.60 -22.04 17.49
N ARG A 319 -26.01 -20.86 17.65
CA ARG A 319 -24.89 -20.39 16.79
C ARG A 319 -23.61 -20.15 17.57
N ALA A 320 -22.49 -20.64 17.04
CA ALA A 320 -21.14 -20.37 17.56
C ALA A 320 -20.35 -19.51 16.56
N ARG A 321 -19.92 -18.32 17.02
CA ARG A 321 -18.99 -17.45 16.30
C ARG A 321 -17.57 -17.93 16.56
N TYR A 322 -16.90 -18.44 15.52
CA TYR A 322 -15.47 -18.72 15.55
C TYR A 322 -14.70 -17.46 15.15
N TYR A 323 -13.81 -16.99 16.03
CA TYR A 323 -13.07 -15.75 15.83
C TYR A 323 -11.56 -15.96 15.88
N ARG A 324 -10.82 -14.99 15.33
CA ARG A 324 -9.36 -14.95 15.34
C ARG A 324 -8.84 -13.56 15.70
N MET A 325 -7.83 -13.53 16.55
CA MET A 325 -7.05 -12.36 16.96
C MET A 325 -5.60 -12.54 16.51
N PRO A 326 -5.09 -11.68 15.61
CA PRO A 326 -3.67 -11.70 15.25
C PRO A 326 -2.82 -11.14 16.40
N LEU A 327 -1.79 -11.88 16.80
CA LEU A 327 -0.86 -11.49 17.86
C LEU A 327 0.28 -10.61 17.35
N ARG A 328 0.51 -10.61 16.03
CA ARG A 328 1.60 -9.88 15.37
C ARG A 328 1.07 -9.17 14.14
N ARG A 329 1.79 -8.13 13.70
CA ARG A 329 1.59 -7.59 12.35
C ARG A 329 1.79 -8.74 11.36
N HIS A 330 1.02 -8.73 10.27
CA HIS A 330 1.27 -9.67 9.19
C HIS A 330 2.68 -9.41 8.67
N ASP A 331 3.60 -10.27 9.08
CA ASP A 331 5.02 -10.13 8.79
C ASP A 331 5.35 -11.06 7.63
N ARG A 332 5.35 -10.50 6.42
CA ARG A 332 5.74 -11.23 5.22
C ARG A 332 7.24 -11.38 5.08
N ARG A 333 8.07 -10.86 6.01
CA ARG A 333 9.54 -11.08 5.99
C ARG A 333 9.93 -12.55 6.07
N GLY A 334 9.03 -13.39 6.59
CA GLY A 334 9.17 -14.86 6.60
C GLY A 334 8.34 -15.59 5.53
N ALA A 335 7.59 -14.88 4.67
CA ALA A 335 6.87 -15.51 3.57
C ALA A 335 7.87 -16.06 2.56
N PRO A 336 7.60 -17.23 1.95
CA PRO A 336 8.49 -17.78 0.93
C PRO A 336 8.63 -16.75 -0.20
N VAL A 337 9.87 -16.33 -0.45
CA VAL A 337 10.19 -15.51 -1.62
C VAL A 337 9.82 -16.34 -2.84
N SER A 338 9.02 -15.76 -3.75
CA SER A 338 8.72 -16.43 -5.01
C SER A 338 10.06 -16.75 -5.70
N PRO A 339 10.26 -17.98 -6.20
CA PRO A 339 11.52 -18.34 -6.82
C PRO A 339 11.85 -17.34 -7.93
N ARG A 340 13.12 -16.95 -8.01
CA ARG A 340 13.63 -16.12 -9.11
C ARG A 340 13.16 -16.68 -10.43
N SER A 341 12.50 -15.85 -11.24
CA SER A 341 12.32 -16.18 -12.65
C SER A 341 13.72 -16.41 -13.23
N ARG A 342 13.94 -17.60 -13.79
CA ARG A 342 15.17 -17.91 -14.54
C ARG A 342 15.13 -17.36 -15.96
N VAL A 343 13.94 -16.92 -16.39
CA VAL A 343 13.68 -16.40 -17.71
C VAL A 343 14.01 -14.92 -17.81
N THR A 344 14.87 -14.57 -18.76
CA THR A 344 15.21 -13.18 -19.11
C THR A 344 14.43 -12.76 -20.36
N GLY A 345 13.49 -11.83 -20.18
CA GLY A 345 12.75 -11.21 -21.28
C GLY A 345 13.57 -10.09 -21.93
N LEU A 346 13.87 -10.22 -23.22
CA LEU A 346 14.70 -9.31 -24.00
C LEU A 346 13.90 -8.25 -24.78
N SER A 347 12.56 -8.22 -24.66
CA SER A 347 11.70 -7.27 -25.39
C SER A 347 10.86 -6.36 -24.48
N HIS A 348 10.77 -6.65 -23.19
CA HIS A 348 9.86 -5.96 -22.26
C HIS A 348 10.56 -4.95 -21.35
N GLY A 349 11.83 -4.62 -21.61
CA GLY A 349 12.64 -3.72 -20.78
C GLY A 349 12.09 -2.30 -20.66
N ILE A 350 11.16 -1.88 -21.52
CA ILE A 350 10.42 -0.62 -21.35
C ILE A 350 9.45 -0.72 -20.17
N ALA A 351 8.57 -1.73 -20.18
CA ALA A 351 7.61 -1.96 -19.11
C ALA A 351 8.24 -2.55 -17.84
N GLN A 352 9.42 -3.14 -17.98
CA GLN A 352 10.17 -3.80 -16.91
C GLN A 352 11.64 -3.33 -16.93
N PRO A 353 11.95 -2.09 -16.50
CA PRO A 353 13.30 -1.53 -16.57
C PRO A 353 14.40 -2.42 -15.97
N THR A 354 14.08 -3.19 -14.92
CA THR A 354 15.01 -4.10 -14.24
C THR A 354 14.71 -5.58 -14.53
N GLY A 355 13.82 -5.89 -15.47
CA GLY A 355 13.32 -7.24 -15.73
C GLY A 355 12.29 -7.74 -14.71
N VAL A 356 11.89 -9.01 -14.86
CA VAL A 356 10.87 -9.67 -14.03
C VAL A 356 11.30 -9.79 -12.57
N SER A 357 12.60 -9.96 -12.32
CA SER A 357 13.18 -9.97 -10.98
C SER A 357 14.49 -9.19 -10.95
N HIS A 358 14.72 -8.49 -9.84
CA HIS A 358 15.99 -7.83 -9.54
C HIS A 358 16.28 -7.95 -8.03
N PRO A 359 17.52 -8.24 -7.59
CA PRO A 359 17.83 -8.46 -6.18
C PRO A 359 17.36 -7.34 -5.24
N LEU A 360 17.49 -6.08 -5.67
CA LEU A 360 17.03 -4.93 -4.90
C LEU A 360 15.50 -4.90 -4.73
N LEU A 361 14.74 -5.28 -5.77
CA LEU A 361 13.28 -5.32 -5.72
C LEU A 361 12.79 -6.53 -4.92
N GLU A 362 13.48 -7.68 -5.01
CA GLU A 362 13.21 -8.84 -4.17
C GLU A 362 13.43 -8.52 -2.69
N HIS A 363 14.50 -7.79 -2.38
CA HIS A 363 14.77 -7.31 -1.02
C HIS A 363 13.66 -6.35 -0.55
N ALA A 364 13.25 -5.39 -1.39
CA ALA A 364 12.15 -4.49 -1.08
C ALA A 364 10.84 -5.25 -0.80
N LEU A 365 10.53 -6.25 -1.63
CA LEU A 365 9.37 -7.12 -1.43
C LEU A 365 9.48 -7.90 -0.11
N ALA A 366 10.63 -8.53 0.15
CA ALA A 366 10.86 -9.31 1.37
C ALA A 366 10.79 -8.45 2.64
N THR A 367 11.13 -7.16 2.56
CA THR A 367 11.05 -6.23 3.70
C THR A 367 9.68 -5.55 3.85
N GLY A 368 8.71 -5.89 3.00
CA GLY A 368 7.33 -5.40 3.09
C GLY A 368 7.13 -4.00 2.50
N VAL A 369 8.06 -3.49 1.69
CA VAL A 369 7.99 -2.15 1.07
C VAL A 369 6.71 -1.97 0.25
N PHE A 370 6.25 -3.04 -0.41
CA PHE A 370 5.09 -3.01 -1.29
C PHE A 370 3.78 -3.43 -0.60
N ASP A 371 3.83 -3.89 0.65
CA ASP A 371 2.66 -4.47 1.32
C ASP A 371 1.53 -3.44 1.49
N GLU A 372 1.87 -2.27 2.02
CA GLU A 372 0.88 -1.20 2.23
C GLU A 372 0.34 -0.68 0.88
N PRO A 373 1.17 -0.25 -0.10
CA PRO A 373 0.68 0.18 -1.41
C PRO A 373 -0.17 -0.89 -2.14
N ALA A 374 0.16 -2.18 -1.99
CA ALA A 374 -0.59 -3.26 -2.61
C ALA A 374 -1.97 -3.47 -1.96
N LEU A 375 -2.10 -3.24 -0.65
CA LEU A 375 -3.36 -3.39 0.09
C LEU A 375 -4.27 -2.18 -0.04
N THR A 376 -3.69 -0.98 -0.01
CA THR A 376 -4.48 0.27 0.04
C THR A 376 -4.90 0.73 -1.34
N LYS A 377 -4.10 0.47 -2.39
CA LYS A 377 -4.34 0.91 -3.77
C LYS A 377 -4.71 2.39 -3.86
N LEU A 378 -3.99 3.22 -3.09
CA LEU A 378 -4.22 4.67 -3.09
C LEU A 378 -3.66 5.32 -4.37
N THR A 379 -4.33 6.39 -4.78
CA THR A 379 -4.02 7.16 -5.97
C THR A 379 -3.76 8.63 -5.61
N LEU A 380 -2.87 9.29 -6.36
CA LEU A 380 -2.48 10.70 -6.17
C LEU A 380 -3.67 11.66 -6.16
N SER A 381 -4.72 11.30 -6.88
CA SER A 381 -5.94 12.11 -7.01
C SER A 381 -6.65 12.39 -5.68
N ASN A 382 -6.44 11.54 -4.68
CA ASN A 382 -7.21 11.58 -3.44
C ASN A 382 -6.34 11.72 -2.19
N PHE A 383 -5.11 11.17 -2.21
CA PHE A 383 -4.27 11.04 -1.01
C PHE A 383 -2.79 11.18 -1.34
N ILE A 384 -2.05 11.78 -0.41
CA ILE A 384 -0.59 11.75 -0.41
C ILE A 384 -0.12 10.87 0.75
N THR A 385 0.73 9.90 0.43
CA THR A 385 1.39 9.02 1.39
C THR A 385 2.90 9.31 1.42
N ARG A 386 3.63 8.74 2.38
CA ARG A 386 5.09 8.88 2.44
C ARG A 386 5.80 8.29 1.22
N PRO A 387 5.47 7.08 0.73
CA PRO A 387 6.07 6.54 -0.50
C PRO A 387 5.85 7.47 -1.70
N MET A 388 4.64 8.02 -1.83
CA MET A 388 4.31 8.92 -2.92
C MET A 388 5.09 10.25 -2.87
N ALA A 389 5.24 10.84 -1.67
CA ALA A 389 6.05 12.05 -1.50
C ALA A 389 7.52 11.80 -1.90
N ARG A 390 8.11 10.67 -1.48
CA ARG A 390 9.48 10.29 -1.84
C ARG A 390 9.66 10.05 -3.34
N TRP A 391 8.65 9.44 -3.98
CA TRP A 391 8.65 9.26 -5.43
C TRP A 391 8.61 10.62 -6.15
N ALA A 392 7.79 11.56 -5.69
CA ALA A 392 7.73 12.90 -6.28
C ALA A 392 9.04 13.69 -6.07
N GLU A 393 9.67 13.57 -4.90
CA GLU A 393 10.99 14.14 -4.61
C GLU A 393 12.09 13.56 -5.52
N ALA A 394 12.07 12.25 -5.76
CA ALA A 394 13.02 11.63 -6.68
C ALA A 394 12.89 12.20 -8.09
N TRP A 395 11.66 12.38 -8.58
CA TRP A 395 11.42 13.00 -9.88
C TRP A 395 11.93 14.43 -9.99
N ARG A 396 11.81 15.24 -8.93
CA ARG A 396 12.36 16.61 -8.91
C ARG A 396 13.85 16.66 -9.23
N THR A 397 14.60 15.62 -8.91
CA THR A 397 16.04 15.51 -9.19
C THR A 397 16.36 14.95 -10.58
N LEU A 398 15.35 14.44 -11.28
CA LEU A 398 15.49 13.71 -12.54
C LEU A 398 14.69 14.32 -13.69
N LEU A 399 13.93 15.40 -13.48
CA LEU A 399 13.08 15.98 -14.53
C LEU A 399 13.89 16.25 -15.81
N PRO A 400 13.30 15.99 -17.00
CA PRO A 400 13.92 16.41 -18.26
C PRO A 400 14.18 17.93 -18.25
N LYS A 401 15.24 18.36 -18.91
CA LYS A 401 15.65 19.76 -19.01
C LYS A 401 14.50 20.61 -19.57
N GLY A 402 14.22 21.73 -18.89
CA GLY A 402 13.13 22.64 -19.25
C GLY A 402 11.75 22.24 -18.71
N MET A 403 11.62 21.09 -18.04
CA MET A 403 10.37 20.65 -17.42
C MET A 403 10.35 21.00 -15.93
N THR A 404 9.24 21.57 -15.46
CA THR A 404 9.06 22.03 -14.07
C THR A 404 7.83 21.43 -13.39
N HIS A 405 6.96 20.77 -14.16
CA HIS A 405 5.71 20.18 -13.70
C HIS A 405 5.56 18.73 -14.16
N LEU A 406 4.73 17.97 -13.43
CA LEU A 406 4.45 16.57 -13.70
C LEU A 406 2.95 16.30 -13.52
N TYR A 407 2.30 15.78 -14.54
CA TYR A 407 1.05 15.02 -14.38
C TYR A 407 1.34 13.53 -14.43
N THR A 408 0.49 12.74 -13.80
CA THR A 408 0.54 11.28 -13.92
C THR A 408 -0.68 10.79 -14.69
N THR A 409 -0.60 9.57 -15.23
CA THR A 409 -1.70 8.84 -15.84
C THR A 409 -1.71 7.39 -15.35
N SER A 410 -2.77 6.66 -15.64
CA SER A 410 -2.89 5.24 -15.32
C SER A 410 -2.23 4.32 -16.35
N ALA A 411 -1.94 4.80 -17.56
CA ALA A 411 -1.34 4.00 -18.63
C ALA A 411 -0.58 4.86 -19.65
N LEU A 412 0.13 4.18 -20.56
CA LEU A 412 0.78 4.79 -21.72
C LEU A 412 -0.23 5.54 -22.60
N ASP A 413 -1.33 4.88 -22.99
CA ASP A 413 -2.32 5.43 -23.90
C ASP A 413 -2.95 6.73 -23.36
N GLU A 414 -3.22 6.78 -22.05
CA GLU A 414 -3.82 7.96 -21.40
C GLU A 414 -2.87 9.18 -21.37
N LEU A 415 -1.55 9.00 -21.59
CA LEU A 415 -0.64 10.14 -21.76
C LEU A 415 -1.06 10.98 -22.96
N THR A 416 -1.46 10.34 -24.04
CA THR A 416 -1.95 11.03 -25.25
C THR A 416 -3.23 11.80 -24.94
N ASP A 417 -4.24 11.15 -24.34
CA ASP A 417 -5.52 11.79 -24.00
C ASP A 417 -5.34 13.01 -23.10
N LYS A 418 -4.51 12.88 -22.06
CA LYS A 418 -4.25 13.96 -21.12
C LYS A 418 -3.48 15.10 -21.79
N THR A 419 -2.49 14.80 -22.61
CA THR A 419 -1.72 15.80 -23.35
C THR A 419 -2.61 16.59 -24.30
N VAL A 420 -3.43 15.91 -25.09
CA VAL A 420 -4.38 16.55 -26.01
C VAL A 420 -5.32 17.48 -25.24
N ARG A 421 -5.87 17.05 -24.11
CA ARG A 421 -6.76 17.87 -23.28
C ARG A 421 -6.07 19.11 -22.73
N VAL A 422 -4.86 18.97 -22.18
CA VAL A 422 -4.10 20.08 -21.61
C VAL A 422 -3.68 21.07 -22.71
N LEU A 423 -3.16 20.58 -23.84
CA LEU A 423 -2.77 21.44 -24.96
C LEU A 423 -3.98 22.17 -25.55
N LYS A 424 -5.14 21.51 -25.72
CA LYS A 424 -6.37 22.16 -26.17
C LYS A 424 -6.92 23.19 -25.18
N HIS A 425 -6.67 23.03 -23.88
CA HIS A 425 -7.05 24.04 -22.90
C HIS A 425 -6.34 25.37 -23.17
N ASN A 426 -5.05 25.27 -23.52
CA ASN A 426 -4.20 26.42 -23.84
C ASN A 426 -4.33 26.87 -25.30
N ARG A 427 -4.74 25.97 -26.20
CA ARG A 427 -4.94 26.19 -27.64
C ARG A 427 -6.39 25.86 -28.01
N ARG A 428 -7.33 26.76 -27.68
CA ARG A 428 -8.78 26.50 -27.83
C ARG A 428 -9.23 26.23 -29.26
N ALA A 429 -8.52 26.77 -30.25
CA ALA A 429 -8.76 26.51 -31.67
C ALA A 429 -8.18 25.16 -32.15
N GLY A 430 -7.43 24.46 -31.30
CA GLY A 430 -6.74 23.22 -31.62
C GLY A 430 -7.70 22.08 -31.98
N GLN A 431 -7.54 21.55 -33.19
CA GLN A 431 -8.32 20.44 -33.74
C GLN A 431 -7.46 19.27 -34.19
N LEU A 432 -6.22 19.53 -34.64
CA LEU A 432 -5.35 18.54 -35.28
C LEU A 432 -4.13 18.25 -34.42
N ALA A 433 -3.96 17.02 -33.94
CA ALA A 433 -2.65 16.56 -33.46
C ALA A 433 -1.88 15.99 -34.65
N VAL A 434 -0.57 16.20 -34.72
CA VAL A 434 0.25 15.77 -35.87
C VAL A 434 1.20 14.67 -35.42
N GLY A 435 1.15 13.50 -36.07
CA GLY A 435 2.10 12.41 -35.84
C GLY A 435 3.13 12.27 -36.98
N LEU A 436 4.06 11.32 -36.83
CA LEU A 436 4.99 10.92 -37.88
C LEU A 436 4.60 9.54 -38.46
N THR A 437 4.93 9.28 -39.71
CA THR A 437 4.89 7.92 -40.28
C THR A 437 5.71 6.96 -39.41
N GLY A 438 5.20 5.77 -39.17
CA GLY A 438 5.81 4.77 -38.28
C GLY A 438 5.64 5.01 -36.77
N GLY A 439 5.01 6.12 -36.35
CA GLY A 439 4.90 6.51 -34.95
C GLY A 439 3.91 5.67 -34.13
N TYR A 440 4.15 5.56 -32.82
CA TYR A 440 3.32 4.83 -31.87
C TYR A 440 3.11 5.60 -30.55
N PHE A 441 1.84 5.88 -30.23
CA PHE A 441 1.45 6.64 -29.04
C PHE A 441 0.41 5.90 -28.17
N GLY A 442 0.25 4.59 -28.40
CA GLY A 442 -0.80 3.75 -27.82
C GLY A 442 -1.80 3.26 -28.88
N HIS A 443 -2.67 2.35 -28.52
CA HIS A 443 -3.61 1.71 -29.45
C HIS A 443 -5.00 1.46 -28.87
N THR A 444 -5.29 1.98 -27.67
CA THR A 444 -6.55 1.73 -26.96
C THR A 444 -7.54 2.88 -27.11
N THR A 445 -7.14 4.11 -26.77
CA THR A 445 -8.03 5.28 -26.78
C THR A 445 -8.18 5.86 -28.17
N ALA A 446 -9.27 6.59 -28.41
CA ALA A 446 -9.50 7.23 -29.71
C ALA A 446 -8.37 8.22 -30.08
N ALA A 447 -7.79 8.90 -29.09
CA ALA A 447 -6.72 9.87 -29.30
C ALA A 447 -5.41 9.18 -29.69
N CYS A 448 -4.96 8.17 -28.93
CA CYS A 448 -3.70 7.48 -29.27
C CYS A 448 -3.82 6.70 -30.58
N ARG A 449 -4.97 6.06 -30.85
CA ARG A 449 -5.21 5.39 -32.13
C ARG A 449 -5.14 6.34 -33.33
N SER A 450 -5.57 7.59 -33.16
CA SER A 450 -5.50 8.59 -34.22
C SER A 450 -4.09 9.13 -34.48
N LEU A 451 -3.15 8.96 -33.55
CA LEU A 451 -1.73 9.32 -33.72
C LEU A 451 -0.86 8.14 -34.18
N THR A 452 -1.22 6.92 -33.77
CA THR A 452 -0.47 5.71 -34.11
C THR A 452 -0.60 5.35 -35.57
N ASP A 453 0.52 5.01 -36.21
CA ASP A 453 0.57 4.45 -37.55
C ASP A 453 0.39 2.94 -37.52
N PHE A 454 -0.84 2.50 -37.80
CA PHE A 454 -1.20 1.08 -37.80
C PHE A 454 -0.61 0.29 -38.98
N SER A 455 0.01 0.94 -39.97
CA SER A 455 0.77 0.21 -41.00
C SER A 455 1.96 -0.57 -40.43
N THR A 456 2.36 -0.28 -39.19
CA THR A 456 3.39 -1.02 -38.47
C THR A 456 2.87 -2.23 -37.69
N PHE A 457 1.57 -2.53 -37.75
CA PHE A 457 0.92 -3.62 -37.03
C PHE A 457 0.57 -4.80 -37.94
N PRO A 458 0.62 -6.05 -37.42
CA PRO A 458 0.23 -7.21 -38.18
C PRO A 458 -1.29 -7.23 -38.40
N GLY A 459 -1.70 -7.29 -39.67
CA GLY A 459 -3.09 -7.48 -40.09
C GLY A 459 -3.36 -8.88 -40.66
N PRO A 460 -4.59 -9.13 -41.13
CA PRO A 460 -5.01 -10.41 -41.68
C PRO A 460 -4.07 -10.91 -42.79
N GLY A 461 -3.64 -12.17 -42.70
CA GLY A 461 -2.71 -12.78 -43.67
C GLY A 461 -1.29 -12.19 -43.64
N GLY A 462 -0.90 -11.49 -42.57
CA GLY A 462 0.45 -10.93 -42.40
C GLY A 462 0.68 -9.60 -43.13
N ARG A 463 -0.36 -9.00 -43.72
CA ARG A 463 -0.29 -7.67 -44.33
C ARG A 463 -0.40 -6.57 -43.26
N PRO A 464 0.25 -5.41 -43.42
CA PRO A 464 0.00 -4.23 -42.60
C PRO A 464 -1.48 -3.89 -42.46
N LEU A 465 -1.89 -3.39 -41.29
CA LEU A 465 -3.22 -2.77 -41.14
C LEU A 465 -3.27 -1.43 -41.90
N ASP A 466 -4.47 -1.02 -42.28
CA ASP A 466 -4.70 0.30 -42.86
C ASP A 466 -4.61 1.37 -41.76
N ALA A 467 -3.65 2.28 -41.89
CA ALA A 467 -3.39 3.32 -40.91
C ALA A 467 -4.55 4.31 -40.73
N ASP A 468 -5.31 4.57 -41.79
CA ASP A 468 -6.38 5.57 -41.79
C ASP A 468 -7.71 4.96 -41.29
N ALA A 469 -7.95 3.68 -41.57
CA ALA A 469 -9.13 2.96 -41.09
C ALA A 469 -9.14 2.78 -39.56
N GLU A 470 -7.96 2.74 -38.92
CA GLU A 470 -7.83 2.50 -37.48
C GLU A 470 -7.88 3.79 -36.63
N GLY A 471 -7.77 4.97 -37.23
CA GLY A 471 -7.88 6.25 -36.56
C GLY A 471 -9.34 6.71 -36.37
N PHE A 472 -9.59 7.57 -35.38
CA PHE A 472 -10.93 8.14 -35.13
C PHE A 472 -11.07 9.61 -35.52
N PHE A 473 -9.98 10.38 -35.44
CA PHE A 473 -10.02 11.83 -35.60
C PHE A 473 -9.48 12.35 -36.95
N GLY A 474 -9.00 11.46 -37.83
CA GLY A 474 -8.43 11.85 -39.13
C GLY A 474 -7.22 12.79 -39.00
N TRP A 475 -6.45 12.64 -37.93
CA TRP A 475 -5.30 13.48 -37.64
C TRP A 475 -4.15 13.22 -38.62
N PRO A 476 -3.47 14.28 -39.11
CA PRO A 476 -2.46 14.12 -40.15
C PRO A 476 -1.19 13.46 -39.62
N ARG A 477 -0.52 12.72 -40.50
CA ARG A 477 0.84 12.22 -40.32
C ARG A 477 1.75 12.86 -41.36
N VAL A 478 2.95 13.26 -40.95
CA VAL A 478 4.00 13.72 -41.87
C VAL A 478 5.12 12.67 -41.95
N PRO A 479 5.91 12.62 -43.05
CA PRO A 479 7.01 11.67 -43.15
C PRO A 479 7.99 11.81 -41.99
N HIS A 480 8.45 10.69 -41.44
CA HIS A 480 9.55 10.69 -40.49
C HIS A 480 10.83 11.21 -41.18
N PRO A 481 11.63 12.08 -40.55
CA PRO A 481 12.81 12.67 -41.20
C PRO A 481 13.88 11.64 -41.58
N ALA A 482 13.88 10.46 -40.96
CA ALA A 482 14.75 9.34 -41.33
C ALA A 482 14.34 8.61 -42.64
N ASP A 483 13.13 8.85 -43.17
CA ASP A 483 12.66 8.24 -44.43
C ASP A 483 13.07 9.05 -45.67
N GLY A 484 13.99 10.01 -45.51
CA GLY A 484 14.48 10.87 -46.58
C GLY A 484 15.32 12.03 -46.05
N ASP A 485 15.01 13.23 -46.52
CA ASP A 485 15.64 14.48 -46.09
C ASP A 485 14.72 15.21 -45.10
N VAL A 486 15.31 15.82 -44.07
CA VAL A 486 14.62 16.64 -43.04
C VAL A 486 13.73 17.72 -43.66
N SER A 487 14.13 18.24 -44.83
CA SER A 487 13.37 19.23 -45.59
C SER A 487 11.94 18.76 -45.94
N ARG A 488 11.73 17.45 -46.17
CA ARG A 488 10.40 16.89 -46.49
C ARG A 488 9.46 16.93 -45.30
N THR A 489 9.96 16.60 -44.11
CA THR A 489 9.18 16.68 -42.87
C THR A 489 8.80 18.11 -42.57
N VAL A 490 9.77 19.04 -42.62
CA VAL A 490 9.52 20.47 -42.37
C VAL A 490 8.55 21.06 -43.41
N ALA A 491 8.73 20.76 -44.70
CA ALA A 491 7.81 21.22 -45.75
C ALA A 491 6.38 20.68 -45.57
N ALA A 492 6.22 19.43 -45.13
CA ALA A 492 4.91 18.86 -44.83
C ALA A 492 4.25 19.55 -43.62
N LEU A 493 5.02 19.85 -42.57
CA LEU A 493 4.54 20.62 -41.41
C LEU A 493 4.16 22.05 -41.80
N ASP A 494 4.97 22.72 -42.62
CA ASP A 494 4.67 24.07 -43.12
C ASP A 494 3.43 24.09 -44.01
N ALA A 495 3.23 23.07 -44.85
CA ALA A 495 2.01 22.92 -45.64
C ALA A 495 0.76 22.78 -44.76
N LEU A 496 0.85 22.05 -43.64
CA LEU A 496 -0.25 21.96 -42.67
C LEU A 496 -0.54 23.31 -42.02
N VAL A 497 0.48 24.07 -41.63
CA VAL A 497 0.33 25.42 -41.07
C VAL A 497 -0.25 26.39 -42.09
N GLN A 498 0.19 26.35 -43.34
CA GLN A 498 -0.37 27.19 -44.41
C GLN A 498 -1.84 26.85 -44.69
N LYS A 499 -2.21 25.57 -44.68
CA LYS A 499 -3.55 25.11 -45.00
C LYS A 499 -4.54 25.35 -43.87
N HIS A 500 -4.14 25.11 -42.62
CA HIS A 500 -5.06 25.10 -41.47
C HIS A 500 -4.82 26.24 -40.48
N GLY A 501 -3.65 26.89 -40.51
CA GLY A 501 -3.21 27.86 -39.53
C GLY A 501 -2.62 27.20 -38.27
N ALA A 502 -1.52 27.74 -37.75
CA ALA A 502 -0.78 27.15 -36.63
C ALA A 502 -1.64 26.93 -35.37
N ASP A 503 -2.59 27.82 -35.09
CA ASP A 503 -3.47 27.72 -33.91
C ASP A 503 -4.45 26.54 -33.95
N THR A 504 -4.69 25.96 -35.12
CA THR A 504 -5.52 24.75 -35.27
C THR A 504 -4.75 23.47 -34.96
N LEU A 505 -3.41 23.53 -34.92
CA LEU A 505 -2.58 22.41 -34.54
C LEU A 505 -2.47 22.35 -33.02
N ILE A 506 -2.89 21.23 -32.44
CA ILE A 506 -2.81 20.93 -31.00
C ILE A 506 -1.35 20.79 -30.58
N GLY A 507 -0.56 20.07 -31.38
CA GLY A 507 0.86 19.83 -31.16
C GLY A 507 1.41 18.80 -32.16
N VAL A 508 2.73 18.71 -32.26
CA VAL A 508 3.45 17.69 -33.03
C VAL A 508 3.99 16.64 -32.07
N PHE A 509 3.60 15.39 -32.28
CA PHE A 509 3.92 14.24 -31.45
C PHE A 509 5.01 13.41 -32.12
N VAL A 510 6.16 13.28 -31.47
CA VAL A 510 7.33 12.57 -31.99
C VAL A 510 7.91 11.63 -30.92
N GLU A 511 8.51 10.53 -31.34
CA GLU A 511 9.28 9.63 -30.47
C GLU A 511 10.76 9.89 -30.71
N ALA A 512 11.58 9.96 -29.65
CA ALA A 512 13.03 10.07 -29.79
C ALA A 512 13.60 8.89 -30.60
N VAL A 513 13.10 7.69 -30.30
CA VAL A 513 13.28 6.48 -31.09
C VAL A 513 11.92 5.81 -31.24
N GLN A 514 11.42 5.67 -32.47
CA GLN A 514 10.11 5.09 -32.72
C GLN A 514 10.03 3.63 -32.24
N ALA A 515 9.02 3.32 -31.44
CA ALA A 515 8.86 2.00 -30.85
C ALA A 515 8.64 0.90 -31.92
N ARG A 516 7.97 1.22 -33.03
CA ARG A 516 7.62 0.22 -34.04
C ARG A 516 8.63 0.10 -35.17
N THR A 517 9.37 1.15 -35.51
CA THR A 517 10.30 1.13 -36.65
C THR A 517 11.77 1.16 -36.22
N GLY A 518 12.05 1.57 -34.99
CA GLY A 518 13.40 1.88 -34.53
C GLY A 518 14.00 3.14 -35.15
N ALA A 519 13.23 3.92 -35.92
CA ALA A 519 13.72 5.17 -36.51
C ALA A 519 14.12 6.15 -35.40
N VAL A 520 15.29 6.76 -35.54
CA VAL A 520 15.90 7.64 -34.53
C VAL A 520 15.78 9.09 -35.01
N LEU A 521 15.41 10.01 -34.10
CA LEU A 521 15.59 11.44 -34.34
C LEU A 521 17.07 11.79 -34.20
N SER A 522 17.72 12.19 -35.30
CA SER A 522 19.08 12.73 -35.23
C SER A 522 19.06 14.13 -34.57
N PRO A 523 20.21 14.63 -34.09
CA PRO A 523 20.32 16.00 -33.57
C PRO A 523 19.80 17.05 -34.56
N ASP A 524 20.14 16.93 -35.84
CA ASP A 524 19.70 17.86 -36.89
C ASP A 524 18.18 17.80 -37.11
N TYR A 525 17.58 16.61 -37.02
CA TYR A 525 16.12 16.45 -37.13
C TYR A 525 15.41 17.09 -35.94
N TRP A 526 15.93 16.89 -34.73
CA TRP A 526 15.39 17.50 -33.53
C TRP A 526 15.50 19.02 -33.55
N GLN A 527 16.63 19.55 -34.01
CA GLN A 527 16.83 20.98 -34.17
C GLN A 527 15.80 21.57 -35.15
N ALA A 528 15.58 20.94 -36.31
CA ALA A 528 14.59 21.41 -37.28
C ALA A 528 13.16 21.43 -36.71
N LEU A 529 12.78 20.45 -35.88
CA LEU A 529 11.50 20.45 -35.17
C LEU A 529 11.42 21.58 -34.14
N CYS A 530 12.51 21.84 -33.42
CA CYS A 530 12.60 22.94 -32.47
C CYS A 530 12.42 24.30 -33.16
N GLU A 531 13.09 24.52 -34.29
CA GLU A 531 12.98 25.73 -35.11
C GLU A 531 11.55 25.92 -35.65
N PHE A 532 10.89 24.83 -36.08
CA PHE A 532 9.49 24.85 -36.46
C PHE A 532 8.59 25.29 -35.30
N ARG A 533 8.79 24.75 -34.09
CA ARG A 533 8.02 25.11 -32.89
C ARG A 533 8.26 26.54 -32.45
N ASP A 534 9.49 27.03 -32.55
CA ASP A 534 9.84 28.41 -32.21
C ASP A 534 9.21 29.41 -33.18
N ARG A 535 9.22 29.09 -34.48
CA ARG A 535 8.61 29.93 -35.54
C ARG A 535 7.08 29.94 -35.51
N THR A 536 6.45 28.81 -35.21
CA THR A 536 4.99 28.64 -35.37
C THR A 536 4.21 28.66 -34.05
N GLY A 537 4.90 28.48 -32.92
CA GLY A 537 4.27 28.32 -31.62
C GLY A 537 3.56 26.98 -31.40
N VAL A 538 3.59 26.04 -32.37
CA VAL A 538 2.98 24.72 -32.25
C VAL A 538 3.80 23.86 -31.26
N PRO A 539 3.22 23.35 -30.16
CA PRO A 539 3.98 22.59 -29.16
C PRO A 539 4.59 21.29 -29.68
N LEU A 540 5.79 20.95 -29.20
CA LEU A 540 6.40 19.63 -29.41
C LEU A 540 6.13 18.70 -28.22
N VAL A 541 5.57 17.53 -28.51
CA VAL A 541 5.38 16.44 -27.56
C VAL A 541 6.38 15.34 -27.90
N LEU A 542 7.34 15.10 -27.02
CA LEU A 542 8.37 14.10 -27.19
C LEU A 542 8.07 12.86 -26.34
N SER A 543 7.99 11.70 -26.97
CA SER A 543 7.93 10.41 -26.29
C SER A 543 9.32 9.85 -26.07
N GLU A 544 9.62 9.55 -24.81
CA GLU A 544 10.89 9.02 -24.32
C GLU A 544 10.74 7.60 -23.73
N HIS A 545 9.65 6.91 -24.04
CA HIS A 545 9.37 5.55 -23.55
C HIS A 545 10.46 4.54 -23.93
N THR A 546 11.10 4.73 -25.08
CA THR A 546 12.13 3.86 -25.65
C THR A 546 13.55 4.32 -25.32
N THR A 547 13.73 5.48 -24.69
CA THR A 547 15.04 6.16 -24.56
C THR A 547 15.40 6.61 -23.14
N ALA A 548 14.41 6.87 -22.28
CA ALA A 548 14.62 7.31 -20.91
C ALA A 548 15.28 6.25 -20.00
N LEU A 549 15.56 6.65 -18.76
CA LEU A 549 16.25 5.86 -17.74
C LEU A 549 17.69 5.45 -18.14
N GLY A 550 18.30 6.15 -19.11
CA GLY A 550 19.59 5.78 -19.67
C GLY A 550 19.54 4.78 -20.83
N ARG A 551 18.34 4.36 -21.26
CA ARG A 551 18.15 3.35 -22.31
C ARG A 551 18.84 3.72 -23.62
N SER A 552 18.83 4.99 -24.00
CA SER A 552 19.47 5.49 -25.23
C SER A 552 20.99 5.56 -25.16
N GLY A 553 21.58 5.53 -23.96
CA GLY A 553 22.99 5.88 -23.74
C GLY A 553 23.29 7.38 -23.79
N LYS A 554 22.26 8.23 -23.89
CA LYS A 554 22.37 9.70 -23.93
C LYS A 554 21.71 10.31 -22.69
N GLY A 555 22.40 10.26 -21.54
CA GLY A 555 21.88 10.78 -20.28
C GLY A 555 20.69 9.98 -19.73
N PHE A 556 20.01 10.49 -18.69
CA PHE A 556 18.82 9.83 -18.14
C PHE A 556 17.61 10.00 -19.06
N PHE A 557 17.44 11.18 -19.66
CA PHE A 557 16.54 11.45 -20.79
C PHE A 557 17.37 11.78 -22.02
N TRP A 558 16.98 11.25 -23.19
CA TRP A 558 17.68 11.54 -24.44
C TRP A 558 17.66 13.03 -24.79
N ALA A 559 16.57 13.72 -24.46
CA ALA A 559 16.36 15.15 -24.69
C ALA A 559 17.38 16.03 -23.97
N ASP A 560 17.91 15.59 -22.83
CA ASP A 560 18.86 16.38 -22.04
C ASP A 560 20.20 16.58 -22.76
N GLU A 561 20.54 15.66 -23.67
CA GLU A 561 21.75 15.68 -24.50
C GLU A 561 21.51 16.33 -25.87
N GLN A 562 20.30 16.84 -26.15
CA GLN A 562 20.00 17.55 -27.39
C GLN A 562 20.04 19.06 -27.23
N ALA A 563 20.23 19.77 -28.35
CA ALA A 563 20.01 21.21 -28.41
C ALA A 563 18.50 21.52 -28.52
N GLY A 564 18.01 22.48 -27.74
CA GLY A 564 16.58 22.78 -27.64
C GLY A 564 15.86 21.96 -26.55
N ALA A 565 14.54 22.11 -26.46
CA ALA A 565 13.72 21.40 -25.48
C ALA A 565 12.38 21.01 -26.10
N ALA A 566 11.72 19.97 -25.57
CA ALA A 566 10.32 19.71 -25.87
C ALA A 566 9.42 20.67 -25.06
N ASP A 567 8.12 20.70 -25.36
CA ASP A 567 7.13 21.36 -24.49
C ASP A 567 6.50 20.40 -23.49
N VAL A 568 6.48 19.12 -23.88
CA VAL A 568 5.88 18.02 -23.15
C VAL A 568 6.75 16.79 -23.38
N VAL A 569 7.08 16.06 -22.31
CA VAL A 569 7.81 14.79 -22.40
C VAL A 569 6.97 13.66 -21.80
N HIS A 570 6.80 12.58 -22.55
CA HIS A 570 6.09 11.37 -22.12
C HIS A 570 7.07 10.31 -21.62
N LEU A 571 6.78 9.74 -20.45
CA LEU A 571 7.45 8.55 -19.93
C LEU A 571 6.47 7.53 -19.34
N TRP A 572 6.59 6.27 -19.79
CA TRP A 572 5.93 5.12 -19.22
C TRP A 572 6.96 4.01 -19.06
N ALA A 573 7.04 3.48 -17.84
CA ALA A 573 8.01 2.45 -17.45
C ALA A 573 7.30 1.23 -16.83
N GLY A 574 6.12 0.91 -17.39
CA GLY A 574 5.27 -0.18 -16.95
C GLY A 574 4.36 0.13 -15.77
N GLY A 575 3.47 -0.82 -15.46
CA GLY A 575 2.48 -0.67 -14.40
C GLY A 575 1.42 0.38 -14.72
N GLN A 576 0.62 0.72 -13.72
CA GLN A 576 -0.50 1.65 -13.87
C GLN A 576 -0.06 3.10 -13.63
N HIS A 577 1.00 3.52 -14.34
CA HIS A 577 1.69 4.78 -14.01
C HIS A 577 2.45 5.38 -15.20
N GLY A 578 1.83 6.33 -15.90
CA GLY A 578 2.49 7.19 -16.88
C GLY A 578 2.87 8.55 -16.30
N HIS A 579 3.87 9.19 -16.90
CA HIS A 579 4.42 10.47 -16.50
C HIS A 579 4.37 11.43 -17.69
N LEU A 580 3.80 12.60 -17.44
CA LEU A 580 3.66 13.68 -18.39
C LEU A 580 4.41 14.89 -17.81
N PHE A 581 5.67 15.06 -18.22
CA PHE A 581 6.49 16.19 -17.80
C PHE A 581 6.16 17.39 -18.68
N MET A 582 5.97 18.56 -18.05
CA MET A 582 5.47 19.76 -18.74
C MET A 582 6.38 20.95 -18.44
N GLY A 583 6.63 21.75 -19.48
CA GLY A 583 7.19 23.08 -19.34
C GLY A 583 6.13 24.09 -18.88
N ASP A 584 6.58 25.27 -18.42
CA ASP A 584 5.67 26.31 -17.92
C ASP A 584 4.66 26.78 -18.97
N ARG A 585 5.03 26.74 -20.26
CA ARG A 585 4.18 27.18 -21.38
C ARG A 585 2.93 26.32 -21.56
N THR A 586 3.01 25.04 -21.25
CA THR A 586 1.96 24.05 -21.52
C THR A 586 1.26 23.57 -20.26
N PHE A 587 1.75 23.92 -19.07
CA PHE A 587 1.17 23.52 -17.80
C PHE A 587 -0.12 24.28 -17.46
N GLU A 588 -1.14 23.56 -16.96
CA GLU A 588 -2.39 24.14 -16.48
C GLU A 588 -2.53 23.98 -14.95
N LYS A 589 -2.66 25.11 -14.24
CA LYS A 589 -2.70 25.16 -12.77
C LYS A 589 -3.99 24.62 -12.16
N LYS A 590 -5.04 24.38 -12.95
CA LYS A 590 -6.33 23.82 -12.51
C LYS A 590 -6.45 22.33 -12.89
N PRO A 591 -5.75 21.41 -12.21
CA PRO A 591 -5.61 20.01 -12.62
C PRO A 591 -6.92 19.20 -12.57
N LEU A 592 -7.93 19.64 -11.81
CA LEU A 592 -9.20 18.91 -11.67
C LEU A 592 -9.91 18.69 -13.01
N ALA A 593 -9.66 19.54 -14.01
CA ALA A 593 -10.21 19.38 -15.34
C ALA A 593 -9.58 18.22 -16.15
N PHE A 594 -8.50 17.60 -15.66
CA PHE A 594 -7.72 16.57 -16.36
C PHE A 594 -7.43 15.34 -15.50
N ILE A 595 -8.08 15.22 -14.34
CA ILE A 595 -7.85 14.13 -13.40
C ILE A 595 -8.53 12.84 -13.85
N SER A 596 -7.87 11.71 -13.58
CA SER A 596 -8.43 10.37 -13.63
C SER A 596 -8.44 9.76 -12.22
N THR A 597 -9.42 8.89 -11.95
CA THR A 597 -9.52 8.20 -10.65
C THR A 597 -8.25 7.43 -10.30
N TRP A 598 -7.58 6.93 -11.33
CA TRP A 598 -6.43 6.04 -11.25
C TRP A 598 -5.07 6.73 -11.49
N ASP A 599 -5.04 8.07 -11.54
CA ASP A 599 -3.79 8.83 -11.65
C ASP A 599 -2.89 8.56 -10.44
N GLY A 600 -1.65 8.16 -10.71
CA GLY A 600 -0.66 8.01 -9.66
C GLY A 600 -0.89 6.83 -8.73
N ASP A 601 -1.02 5.61 -9.27
CA ASP A 601 -1.04 4.37 -8.48
C ASP A 601 0.22 4.26 -7.61
N GLU A 602 0.04 4.25 -6.28
CA GLU A 602 1.14 4.25 -5.31
C GLU A 602 2.04 3.02 -5.43
N LEU A 603 1.46 1.85 -5.75
CA LEU A 603 2.23 0.62 -5.91
C LEU A 603 3.18 0.74 -7.11
N SER A 604 2.68 1.22 -8.25
CA SER A 604 3.47 1.41 -9.46
C SER A 604 4.51 2.51 -9.29
N ALA A 605 4.17 3.63 -8.64
CA ALA A 605 5.09 4.70 -8.29
C ALA A 605 6.23 4.21 -7.38
N THR A 606 5.88 3.47 -6.32
CA THR A 606 6.86 2.88 -5.40
C THR A 606 7.75 1.88 -6.11
N ARG A 607 7.18 0.97 -6.93
CA ARG A 607 7.97 0.03 -7.74
C ARG A 607 8.96 0.76 -8.63
N LEU A 608 8.52 1.78 -9.36
CA LEU A 608 9.37 2.54 -10.27
C LEU A 608 10.50 3.28 -9.55
N LEU A 609 10.24 3.85 -8.36
CA LEU A 609 11.27 4.48 -7.54
C LEU A 609 12.44 3.52 -7.24
N TRP A 610 12.13 2.28 -6.90
CA TRP A 610 13.14 1.24 -6.65
C TRP A 610 13.85 0.78 -7.92
N GLN A 611 13.14 0.74 -9.06
CA GLN A 611 13.75 0.45 -10.35
C GLN A 611 14.73 1.54 -10.78
N ILE A 612 14.36 2.82 -10.61
CA ILE A 612 15.24 3.96 -10.86
C ILE A 612 16.51 3.85 -10.01
N ALA A 613 16.38 3.50 -8.73
CA ALA A 613 17.55 3.30 -7.85
C ALA A 613 18.49 2.20 -8.39
N ALA A 614 17.95 1.03 -8.74
CA ALA A 614 18.73 -0.08 -9.30
C ALA A 614 19.42 0.30 -10.63
N VAL A 615 18.70 0.95 -11.53
CA VAL A 615 19.24 1.40 -12.83
C VAL A 615 20.34 2.43 -12.64
N ARG A 616 20.17 3.40 -11.74
CA ARG A 616 21.18 4.42 -11.46
C ARG A 616 22.42 3.83 -10.82
N GLU A 617 22.28 2.84 -9.94
CA GLU A 617 23.41 2.11 -9.37
C GLU A 617 24.19 1.37 -10.47
N HIS A 618 23.49 0.68 -11.37
CA HIS A 618 24.10 -0.01 -12.51
C HIS A 618 24.81 0.95 -13.48
N ALA A 619 24.20 2.11 -13.75
CA ALA A 619 24.79 3.16 -14.56
C ALA A 619 26.05 3.77 -13.90
N ALA A 620 26.00 4.04 -12.60
CA ALA A 620 27.12 4.61 -11.85
C ALA A 620 28.35 3.69 -11.79
N ARG A 621 28.15 2.37 -11.89
CA ARG A 621 29.23 1.38 -12.00
C ARG A 621 29.83 1.27 -13.41
N GLY A 622 29.25 1.95 -14.40
CA GLY A 622 29.63 1.85 -15.80
C GLY A 622 29.06 0.62 -16.53
N ASP A 623 28.31 -0.24 -15.84
CA ASP A 623 27.80 -1.48 -16.41
C ASP A 623 26.83 -1.20 -17.57
N LEU A 624 25.89 -0.26 -17.40
CA LEU A 624 24.93 0.09 -18.46
C LEU A 624 25.62 0.54 -19.75
N ALA A 625 26.64 1.40 -19.63
CA ALA A 625 27.41 1.87 -20.78
C ALA A 625 28.19 0.72 -21.45
N ALA A 626 28.77 -0.18 -20.65
CA ALA A 626 29.45 -1.36 -21.16
C ALA A 626 28.48 -2.31 -21.91
N ARG A 627 27.25 -2.50 -21.42
CA ARG A 627 26.22 -3.32 -22.09
C ARG A 627 25.77 -2.69 -23.41
N ILE A 628 25.62 -1.38 -23.47
CA ILE A 628 25.32 -0.66 -24.72
C ILE A 628 26.45 -0.90 -25.73
N ALA A 629 27.71 -0.67 -25.35
CA ALA A 629 28.86 -0.90 -26.23
C ALA A 629 28.98 -2.35 -26.69
N GLN A 630 28.68 -3.32 -25.82
CA GLN A 630 28.63 -4.74 -26.14
C GLN A 630 27.56 -5.05 -27.21
N VAL A 631 26.37 -4.46 -27.07
CA VAL A 631 25.28 -4.61 -28.06
C VAL A 631 25.67 -3.99 -29.40
N ASP A 632 26.19 -2.77 -29.41
CA ASP A 632 26.60 -2.07 -30.63
C ASP A 632 27.65 -2.89 -31.39
N ALA A 633 28.75 -3.27 -30.71
CA ALA A 633 29.81 -4.06 -31.32
C ALA A 633 29.33 -5.42 -31.83
N ALA A 634 28.41 -6.07 -31.11
CA ALA A 634 27.88 -7.37 -31.52
C ALA A 634 26.96 -7.27 -32.73
N MET A 635 26.10 -6.24 -32.80
CA MET A 635 25.22 -6.00 -33.95
C MET A 635 26.01 -5.65 -35.21
N ASP A 636 27.02 -4.78 -35.08
CA ASP A 636 27.93 -4.40 -36.17
C ASP A 636 28.70 -5.62 -36.70
N ARG A 637 29.28 -6.41 -35.80
CA ARG A 637 30.02 -7.64 -36.16
C ARG A 637 29.16 -8.66 -36.90
N LEU A 638 27.87 -8.73 -36.56
CA LEU A 638 26.92 -9.65 -37.19
C LEU A 638 26.29 -9.09 -38.47
N GLY A 639 26.51 -7.81 -38.79
CA GLY A 639 25.91 -7.15 -39.95
C GLY A 639 24.38 -7.16 -39.92
N LEU A 640 23.78 -7.02 -38.73
CA LEU A 640 22.34 -7.07 -38.57
C LEU A 640 21.67 -5.81 -39.13
N ASP A 641 20.57 -5.99 -39.84
CA ASP A 641 19.65 -4.89 -40.16
C ASP A 641 18.85 -4.55 -38.89
N ALA A 642 19.37 -3.58 -38.12
CA ALA A 642 18.78 -3.15 -36.87
C ALA A 642 18.69 -1.62 -36.82
N ARG A 643 17.53 -1.10 -36.41
CA ARG A 643 17.31 0.33 -36.18
C ARG A 643 17.07 0.59 -34.69
N GLY A 644 17.52 1.73 -34.18
CA GLY A 644 17.29 2.16 -32.79
C GLY A 644 18.53 2.75 -32.13
N GLN A 645 18.49 2.93 -30.81
CA GLN A 645 19.58 3.54 -30.04
C GLN A 645 19.75 2.93 -28.64
N GLY A 646 21.00 2.80 -28.17
CA GLY A 646 21.33 2.27 -26.83
C GLY A 646 20.92 0.80 -26.63
N LEU A 647 20.08 0.50 -25.66
CA LEU A 647 19.50 -0.85 -25.46
C LEU A 647 18.06 -0.97 -26.02
N TYR A 648 17.68 -0.15 -26.99
CA TYR A 648 16.43 -0.31 -27.75
C TYR A 648 16.71 -0.51 -29.24
N ARG A 649 16.34 -1.66 -29.81
CA ARG A 649 16.49 -1.96 -31.25
C ARG A 649 15.25 -2.64 -31.80
N VAL A 650 14.93 -2.34 -33.05
CA VAL A 650 14.06 -3.16 -33.90
C VAL A 650 14.99 -3.89 -34.86
N VAL A 651 15.02 -5.22 -34.77
CA VAL A 651 15.94 -6.07 -35.53
C VAL A 651 15.15 -6.82 -36.59
N HIS A 652 15.54 -6.66 -37.85
CA HIS A 652 14.96 -7.35 -38.98
C HIS A 652 15.65 -8.71 -39.18
N LEU A 653 14.83 -9.73 -39.39
CA LEU A 653 15.29 -11.10 -39.59
C LEU A 653 14.25 -11.87 -40.40
N ALA A 654 14.69 -12.65 -41.40
CA ALA A 654 13.80 -13.46 -42.21
C ALA A 654 12.87 -14.34 -41.32
N PRO A 655 11.57 -14.49 -41.64
CA PRO A 655 10.60 -15.15 -40.77
C PRO A 655 11.04 -16.54 -40.28
N ALA A 656 11.60 -17.37 -41.18
CA ALA A 656 12.10 -18.70 -40.82
C ALA A 656 13.27 -18.67 -39.82
N ARG A 657 14.15 -17.67 -39.91
CA ARG A 657 15.26 -17.48 -38.96
C ARG A 657 14.75 -16.95 -37.62
N LEU A 658 13.73 -16.09 -37.64
CA LEU A 658 13.10 -15.61 -36.42
C LEU A 658 12.39 -16.75 -35.66
N ASP A 659 11.69 -17.65 -36.38
CA ASP A 659 11.10 -18.87 -35.82
C ASP A 659 12.15 -19.75 -35.14
N LEU A 660 13.31 -19.90 -35.78
CA LEU A 660 14.40 -20.69 -35.24
C LEU A 660 15.04 -20.00 -34.01
N LEU A 661 15.24 -18.68 -34.08
CA LEU A 661 15.80 -17.88 -33.01
C LEU A 661 14.96 -17.99 -31.74
N GLU A 662 13.64 -17.80 -31.82
CA GLU A 662 12.74 -17.92 -30.67
C GLU A 662 12.82 -19.29 -30.01
N LYS A 663 12.80 -20.36 -30.81
CA LYS A 663 12.91 -21.74 -30.29
C LYS A 663 14.23 -21.96 -29.56
N ARG A 664 15.34 -21.44 -30.08
CA ARG A 664 16.67 -21.59 -29.45
C ARG A 664 16.83 -20.73 -28.21
N LEU A 665 16.31 -19.50 -28.24
CA LEU A 665 16.35 -18.62 -27.07
C LEU A 665 15.53 -19.21 -25.92
N ALA A 666 14.37 -19.81 -26.20
CA ALA A 666 13.56 -20.48 -25.18
C ALA A 666 14.32 -21.63 -24.48
N LEU A 667 15.16 -22.38 -25.21
CA LEU A 667 16.04 -23.41 -24.62
C LEU A 667 17.15 -22.83 -23.74
N ALA A 668 17.45 -21.54 -23.88
CA ALA A 668 18.44 -20.81 -23.10
C ALA A 668 17.82 -19.93 -21.99
N ASP A 669 16.53 -20.09 -21.71
CA ASP A 669 15.74 -19.24 -20.80
C ASP A 669 15.72 -17.75 -21.22
N LEU A 670 15.85 -17.47 -22.52
CA LEU A 670 15.78 -16.13 -23.10
C LEU A 670 14.52 -16.00 -23.97
N HIS A 671 13.86 -14.84 -23.92
CA HIS A 671 12.64 -14.63 -24.72
C HIS A 671 12.68 -13.29 -25.45
N ILE A 672 12.24 -13.29 -26.70
CA ILE A 672 11.97 -12.11 -27.51
C ILE A 672 10.50 -12.09 -27.91
N GLU A 673 9.99 -10.91 -28.26
CA GLU A 673 8.65 -10.70 -28.79
C GLU A 673 8.73 -10.14 -30.21
N ARG A 674 7.99 -10.75 -31.12
CA ARG A 674 7.87 -10.26 -32.50
C ARG A 674 7.07 -8.99 -32.56
N LEU A 675 7.51 -8.10 -33.43
CA LEU A 675 6.72 -6.96 -33.84
C LEU A 675 5.85 -7.29 -35.06
N LEU A 676 6.47 -7.96 -36.03
CA LEU A 676 5.92 -8.46 -37.29
C LEU A 676 6.59 -9.80 -37.62
N PRO A 677 6.11 -10.56 -38.63
CA PRO A 677 6.71 -11.85 -38.98
C PRO A 677 8.22 -11.78 -39.30
N ASP A 678 8.72 -10.62 -39.74
CA ASP A 678 10.09 -10.39 -40.21
C ASP A 678 10.95 -9.54 -39.26
N ARG A 679 10.47 -9.19 -38.06
CA ARG A 679 11.24 -8.37 -37.11
C ARG A 679 10.77 -8.50 -35.67
N PHE A 680 11.68 -8.26 -34.74
CA PHE A 680 11.41 -8.30 -33.29
C PHE A 680 11.99 -7.08 -32.58
N VAL A 681 11.48 -6.82 -31.37
CA VAL A 681 12.01 -5.77 -30.50
C VAL A 681 13.07 -6.35 -29.59
N PHE A 682 14.25 -5.74 -29.58
CA PHE A 682 15.30 -5.97 -28.59
C PHE A 682 15.35 -4.77 -27.63
N ALA A 683 14.74 -4.97 -26.47
CA ALA A 683 14.70 -4.04 -25.34
C ALA A 683 14.91 -4.84 -24.04
N PRO A 684 16.15 -5.31 -23.73
CA PRO A 684 16.41 -6.07 -22.51
C PRO A 684 16.24 -5.20 -21.25
N PRO A 685 16.25 -5.76 -20.03
CA PRO A 685 16.39 -4.97 -18.82
C PRO A 685 17.61 -4.04 -18.89
N LEU A 686 17.53 -2.85 -18.30
CA LEU A 686 18.68 -1.95 -18.15
C LEU A 686 19.77 -2.54 -17.25
N THR A 687 19.42 -3.54 -16.45
CA THR A 687 20.30 -4.30 -15.55
C THR A 687 20.67 -5.68 -16.12
N ILE A 688 20.61 -5.85 -17.46
CA ILE A 688 20.91 -7.12 -18.14
C ILE A 688 22.34 -7.60 -17.83
N ASP A 689 22.49 -8.89 -17.50
CA ASP A 689 23.80 -9.52 -17.29
C ASP A 689 24.52 -9.65 -18.65
N GLY A 690 25.83 -9.38 -18.67
CA GLY A 690 26.66 -9.57 -19.85
C GLY A 690 26.63 -11.01 -20.37
N ARG A 691 26.46 -12.00 -19.48
CA ARG A 691 26.34 -13.41 -19.86
C ARG A 691 25.04 -13.72 -20.62
N ASP A 692 23.95 -13.02 -20.31
CA ASP A 692 22.68 -13.18 -21.04
C ASP A 692 22.79 -12.56 -22.43
N LEU A 693 23.48 -11.41 -22.54
CA LEU A 693 23.79 -10.81 -23.84
C LEU A 693 24.70 -11.70 -24.68
N ASP A 694 25.76 -12.27 -24.10
CA ASP A 694 26.66 -13.18 -24.81
C ASP A 694 25.91 -14.41 -25.32
N ARG A 695 25.06 -15.01 -24.47
CA ARG A 695 24.20 -16.13 -24.87
C ARG A 695 23.23 -15.76 -26.00
N PHE A 696 22.60 -14.59 -25.92
CA PHE A 696 21.72 -14.08 -26.98
C PHE A 696 22.48 -13.93 -28.31
N PHE A 697 23.61 -13.22 -28.32
CA PHE A 697 24.36 -12.97 -29.55
C PHE A 697 25.02 -14.23 -30.11
N GLN A 698 25.47 -15.15 -29.27
CA GLN A 698 25.94 -16.46 -29.72
C GLN A 698 24.81 -17.24 -30.41
N THR A 699 23.64 -17.30 -29.78
CA THR A 699 22.46 -17.98 -30.34
C THR A 699 22.06 -17.35 -31.68
N LEU A 700 22.04 -16.01 -31.75
CA LEU A 700 21.74 -15.28 -32.98
C LEU A 700 22.78 -15.57 -34.08
N GLN A 701 24.06 -15.57 -33.74
CA GLN A 701 25.13 -15.93 -34.68
C GLN A 701 24.95 -17.35 -35.23
N ASP A 702 24.59 -18.31 -34.37
CA ASP A 702 24.40 -19.69 -34.78
C ASP A 702 23.18 -19.84 -35.72
N VAL A 703 22.11 -19.07 -35.47
CA VAL A 703 20.94 -19.01 -36.37
C VAL A 703 21.33 -18.42 -37.72
N LEU A 704 22.11 -17.34 -37.74
CA LEU A 704 22.56 -16.70 -38.99
C LEU A 704 23.49 -17.59 -39.83
N LYS A 705 24.25 -18.49 -39.19
CA LYS A 705 25.15 -19.44 -39.87
C LYS A 705 24.45 -20.67 -40.43
N GLN A 706 23.23 -20.98 -39.99
CA GLN A 706 22.51 -22.13 -40.54
C GLN A 706 22.02 -21.82 -41.95
N ARG A 707 22.35 -22.72 -42.88
CA ARG A 707 21.79 -22.69 -44.24
C ARG A 707 20.28 -22.85 -44.13
N GLU A 708 19.53 -21.99 -44.81
CA GLU A 708 18.08 -22.13 -44.92
C GLU A 708 17.78 -23.51 -45.54
N PRO A 709 16.86 -24.31 -44.96
CA PRO A 709 16.38 -25.49 -45.64
C PRO A 709 15.74 -25.01 -46.95
N GLY A 710 16.29 -25.49 -48.07
CA GLY A 710 15.85 -25.13 -49.42
C GLY A 710 14.48 -25.66 -49.77
#